data_AF-A0A2E8CUB3-F1
#
_entry.id   AF-A0A2E8CUB3-F1
#
_cell.length_a   1.000
_cell.length_b   1.000
_cell.length_c   1.000
_cell.angle_alpha   90.00
_cell.angle_beta   90.00
_cell.angle_gamma   90.00
#
_symmetry.space_group_name_H-M   'P 1'
#
loop_
_entity.id
_entity.type
_entity.pdbx_description
1 polymer ?
#
loop_
_entity_poly.entity_id
_entity_poly.type
_entity_poly.pdbx_seq_one_letter_code
_entity_poly.pdbx_strand_id
1 'polypeptide(L)'
;MHDFSMFLLMNWLPLGMAMIAFLSVGFLLAKFVQGRSPKRLFRALEENFNLVSKWSALGTSQHDLLKKLHMRWQADRDEWEARIFEGETELAARQLRINKLTAELENPGESAPATVILDRPGERKVKWLEARLRNKEREIANHEVVAAQASNIHQQLRALLNWKNQEAIVLHSGGGSLRKISSDGNEPPEPLETVLASSEWRDQERGGKIKRAGLEAIRTELRAKDEETNQLTRQLEEANEGLEHSAASLEAQKTAVRESEKKLEKNESEIISKAATIDFLQSEVARLKESTEGLDSLQGSKAELKVELNDAHHELHVSRQELVSLRSQFDGTQRDLSIAVGQMEELEAIIEDRNAEVDDLSSEVRQQRNGIQKLKGQLAEKEGELDAASGEIKTLSELASKKDSSLISKVRRINNLERSLRERYEEINSVRMGYDEELKTARYHAARAGQLAAELDRRASAFDQISVRAVISEEELEKADHRAKELSAKLSKSKESIVQLEDDNERLSKEKREQIQSIEDSEALIGKLEEDARRKEKQNEGLKIDLDQSRKEIDSQRQRSEEKFSGLAEENGKEVTRLEKDISDLTLRVRKLTVGLEAAEGHCESLENTSAELKETLKTNDGKILILTSNLEDKKTEIENLKSSLANLENELCASEAGLKKSREKAESTQRELEVRLEATIAESAIVTGAKEEKVRRQFAEIEALKNKLLNQKNDLENYEKIRKQGLEEVEKFRISLAERGDAIHELRSEISNILLQRSSRDYEISHLKEKLREVEARHSAPDKTAGRQSVKTSSGEGIQGPEQRIQAPTSTEDRKLGNVSLEENDPPTEAKTNREAFVQEVSEAANNSEVSEEREAIDRNSVFFDELSADLDEKSLAKIDKFAKTLRGSSQLVTVAVIGFAGAEGTVDYNESLSARRADMVRERLLERGVPQALISVKISGHDIRSIDWRARRVDFLQIAQPVAETLN
;
A
#
# COMPACT_ATOMS: atom_id res chain seq x y z
N MET A 1 -11.04 0.16 -18.56
CA MET A 1 -10.14 0.68 -17.50
C MET A 1 -10.77 1.88 -16.83
N HIS A 2 -10.99 2.98 -17.57
CA HIS A 2 -11.49 4.25 -17.02
C HIS A 2 -12.75 4.12 -16.15
N ASP A 3 -13.74 3.33 -16.57
CA ASP A 3 -14.98 3.09 -15.82
C ASP A 3 -14.76 2.52 -14.41
N PHE A 4 -13.72 1.68 -14.24
CA PHE A 4 -13.43 1.03 -12.96
C PHE A 4 -12.69 1.98 -12.00
N SER A 5 -11.82 2.85 -12.52
CA SER A 5 -11.25 3.96 -11.75
C SER A 5 -12.29 5.02 -11.41
N MET A 6 -13.18 5.39 -12.34
CA MET A 6 -14.36 6.24 -12.10
C MET A 6 -15.24 5.64 -11.00
N PHE A 7 -15.61 4.36 -11.10
CA PHE A 7 -16.45 3.67 -10.11
C PHE A 7 -15.80 3.62 -8.73
N LEU A 8 -14.50 3.36 -8.64
CA LEU A 8 -13.77 3.42 -7.37
C LEU A 8 -13.75 4.84 -6.81
N LEU A 9 -13.39 5.85 -7.61
CA LEU A 9 -13.26 7.24 -7.16
C LEU A 9 -14.62 7.80 -6.71
N MET A 10 -15.68 7.62 -7.50
CA MET A 10 -17.04 8.06 -7.19
C MET A 10 -17.63 7.41 -5.94
N ASN A 11 -17.30 6.16 -5.63
CA ASN A 11 -17.84 5.47 -4.45
C ASN A 11 -16.96 5.65 -3.19
N TRP A 12 -15.64 5.69 -3.32
CA TRP A 12 -14.72 5.77 -2.17
C TRP A 12 -14.43 7.21 -1.73
N LEU A 13 -14.42 8.20 -2.63
CA LEU A 13 -14.18 9.60 -2.24
C LEU A 13 -15.27 10.14 -1.28
N PRO A 14 -16.59 9.92 -1.52
CA PRO A 14 -17.62 10.30 -0.55
C PRO A 14 -17.50 9.53 0.77
N LEU A 15 -17.09 8.26 0.73
CA LEU A 15 -16.92 7.43 1.93
C LEU A 15 -15.75 7.93 2.79
N GLY A 16 -14.63 8.30 2.17
CA GLY A 16 -13.48 8.91 2.84
C GLY A 16 -13.81 10.29 3.43
N MET A 17 -14.51 11.14 2.67
CA MET A 17 -14.99 12.45 3.16
C MET A 17 -16.00 12.31 4.31
N ALA A 18 -16.88 11.31 4.25
CA ALA A 18 -17.80 10.99 5.35
C ALA A 18 -17.05 10.49 6.60
N MET A 19 -15.99 9.68 6.45
CA MET A 19 -15.10 9.28 7.55
C MET A 19 -14.41 10.50 8.20
N ILE A 20 -13.86 11.42 7.42
CA ILE A 20 -13.22 12.65 7.92
C ILE A 20 -14.24 13.54 8.65
N ALA A 21 -15.46 13.67 8.11
CA ALA A 21 -16.55 14.38 8.77
C ALA A 21 -16.97 13.70 10.09
N PHE A 22 -17.09 12.37 10.10
CA PHE A 22 -17.49 11.62 11.30
C PHE A 22 -16.43 11.70 12.41
N LEU A 23 -15.15 11.61 12.07
CA LEU A 23 -14.03 11.75 13.01
C LEU A 23 -13.93 13.19 13.56
N SER A 24 -14.09 14.21 12.73
CA SER A 24 -14.06 15.61 13.19
C SER A 24 -15.28 16.00 14.03
N VAL A 25 -16.48 15.51 13.70
CA VAL A 25 -17.68 15.63 14.55
C VAL A 25 -17.50 14.86 15.86
N GLY A 26 -16.93 13.65 15.82
CA GLY A 26 -16.59 12.87 17.01
C GLY A 26 -15.58 13.58 17.93
N PHE A 27 -14.58 14.24 17.36
CA PHE A 27 -13.59 15.02 18.11
C PHE A 27 -14.20 16.28 18.74
N LEU A 28 -15.10 16.97 18.03
CA LEU A 28 -15.89 18.09 18.57
C LEU A 28 -16.81 17.65 19.71
N LEU A 29 -17.50 16.51 19.57
CA LEU A 29 -18.32 15.91 20.63
C LEU A 29 -17.47 15.49 21.84
N ALA A 30 -16.29 14.89 21.63
CA ALA A 30 -15.37 14.54 22.71
C ALA A 30 -14.92 15.79 23.50
N LYS A 31 -14.63 16.91 22.81
CA LYS A 31 -14.34 18.21 23.45
C LYS A 31 -15.54 18.79 24.20
N PHE A 32 -16.76 18.59 23.71
CA PHE A 32 -17.98 19.07 24.36
C PHE A 32 -18.39 18.25 25.59
N VAL A 33 -18.09 16.94 25.59
CA VAL A 33 -18.35 16.00 26.70
C VAL A 33 -17.28 16.04 27.81
N GLN A 34 -16.19 16.78 27.59
CA GLN A 34 -14.99 16.84 28.45
C GLN A 34 -15.24 17.28 29.91
N GLY A 35 -16.44 17.75 30.25
CA GLY A 35 -16.84 18.12 31.62
C GLY A 35 -17.29 16.98 32.56
N ARG A 36 -17.64 15.77 32.08
CA ARG A 36 -18.14 14.69 32.98
C ARG A 36 -17.62 13.27 32.65
N SER A 37 -16.81 12.74 33.58
CA SER A 37 -16.31 11.35 33.70
C SER A 37 -15.24 10.86 32.67
N PRO A 38 -13.94 10.86 33.01
CA PRO A 38 -12.88 10.41 32.09
C PRO A 38 -12.91 8.90 31.79
N LYS A 39 -13.48 8.07 32.68
CA LYS A 39 -13.56 6.61 32.50
C LYS A 39 -14.38 6.17 31.27
N ARG A 40 -15.36 6.99 30.82
CA ARG A 40 -16.11 6.72 29.58
C ARG A 40 -15.36 7.16 28.34
N LEU A 41 -14.63 8.27 28.42
CA LEU A 41 -13.76 8.75 27.33
C LEU A 41 -12.66 7.74 27.01
N PHE A 42 -12.03 7.15 28.04
CA PHE A 42 -10.98 6.15 27.85
C PHE A 42 -11.49 4.91 27.10
N ARG A 43 -12.62 4.33 27.52
CA ARG A 43 -13.21 3.16 26.84
C ARG A 43 -13.65 3.50 25.40
N ALA A 44 -14.21 4.68 25.16
CA ALA A 44 -14.55 5.11 23.80
C ALA A 44 -13.32 5.36 22.91
N LEU A 45 -12.20 5.82 23.47
CA LEU A 45 -10.92 5.94 22.75
C LEU A 45 -10.32 4.55 22.45
N GLU A 46 -10.39 3.62 23.40
CA GLU A 46 -9.93 2.23 23.28
C GLU A 46 -10.75 1.44 22.25
N GLU A 47 -12.08 1.62 22.21
CA GLU A 47 -12.96 1.07 21.17
C GLU A 47 -12.66 1.67 19.79
N ASN A 48 -12.41 2.99 19.69
CA ASN A 48 -12.00 3.62 18.44
C ASN A 48 -10.60 3.19 17.97
N PHE A 49 -9.62 3.05 18.88
CA PHE A 49 -8.29 2.51 18.53
C PHE A 49 -8.37 1.05 18.05
N ASN A 50 -9.26 0.24 18.64
CA ASN A 50 -9.55 -1.11 18.16
C ASN A 50 -10.27 -1.15 16.81
N LEU A 51 -11.03 -0.12 16.44
CA LEU A 51 -11.58 0.03 15.09
C LEU A 51 -10.49 0.47 14.11
N VAL A 52 -9.66 1.44 14.47
CA VAL A 52 -8.53 1.91 13.66
C VAL A 52 -7.51 0.79 13.42
N SER A 53 -7.21 -0.07 14.40
CA SER A 53 -6.32 -1.22 14.20
C SER A 53 -6.92 -2.26 13.24
N LYS A 54 -8.23 -2.53 13.32
CA LYS A 54 -8.93 -3.43 12.38
C LYS A 54 -8.99 -2.86 10.95
N TRP A 55 -9.16 -1.54 10.81
CA TRP A 55 -9.08 -0.87 9.50
C TRP A 55 -7.64 -0.78 8.97
N SER A 56 -6.63 -0.66 9.85
CA SER A 56 -5.22 -0.77 9.49
C SER A 56 -4.89 -2.18 8.95
N ALA A 57 -5.32 -3.22 9.66
CA ALA A 57 -5.19 -4.61 9.21
C ALA A 57 -5.88 -4.85 7.86
N LEU A 58 -7.10 -4.31 7.67
CA LEU A 58 -7.80 -4.37 6.39
C LEU A 58 -7.02 -3.64 5.27
N GLY A 59 -6.55 -2.41 5.53
CA GLY A 59 -5.76 -1.62 4.60
C GLY A 59 -4.44 -2.27 4.21
N THR A 60 -3.73 -2.90 5.16
CA THR A 60 -2.52 -3.68 4.87
C THR A 60 -2.82 -4.94 4.03
N SER A 61 -3.96 -5.62 4.26
CA SER A 61 -4.37 -6.75 3.43
C SER A 61 -4.74 -6.34 2.00
N GLN A 62 -5.33 -5.15 1.84
CA GLN A 62 -5.63 -4.56 0.53
C GLN A 62 -4.35 -4.09 -0.18
N HIS A 63 -3.40 -3.50 0.55
CA HIS A 63 -2.09 -3.13 0.01
C HIS A 63 -1.29 -4.36 -0.44
N ASP A 64 -1.31 -5.46 0.31
CA ASP A 64 -0.63 -6.71 -0.08
C ASP A 64 -1.31 -7.37 -1.28
N LEU A 65 -2.64 -7.30 -1.39
CA LEU A 65 -3.38 -7.73 -2.58
C LEU A 65 -3.05 -6.86 -3.81
N LEU A 66 -3.01 -5.53 -3.67
CA LEU A 66 -2.58 -4.61 -4.73
C LEU A 66 -1.13 -4.85 -5.14
N LYS A 67 -0.23 -5.14 -4.18
CA LYS A 67 1.17 -5.47 -4.45
C LYS A 67 1.30 -6.77 -5.24
N LYS A 68 0.51 -7.79 -4.91
CA LYS A 68 0.43 -9.05 -5.68
C LYS A 68 -0.13 -8.85 -7.08
N LEU A 69 -1.13 -7.99 -7.23
CA LEU A 69 -1.70 -7.61 -8.53
C LEU A 69 -0.69 -6.85 -9.40
N HIS A 70 0.09 -5.93 -8.81
CA HIS A 70 1.16 -5.21 -9.49
C HIS A 70 2.33 -6.12 -9.89
N MET A 71 2.80 -6.99 -8.99
CA MET A 71 3.85 -7.99 -9.30
C MET A 71 3.42 -8.94 -10.42
N ARG A 72 2.14 -9.33 -10.46
CA ARG A 72 1.61 -10.17 -11.55
C ARG A 72 1.52 -9.42 -12.86
N TRP A 73 0.93 -8.22 -12.86
CA TRP A 73 0.88 -7.35 -14.04
C TRP A 73 2.27 -7.03 -14.60
N GLN A 74 3.27 -6.86 -13.73
CA GLN A 74 4.65 -6.67 -14.14
C GLN A 74 5.22 -7.92 -14.80
N ALA A 75 5.00 -9.12 -14.25
CA ALA A 75 5.41 -10.37 -14.90
C ALA A 75 4.69 -10.60 -16.26
N ASP A 76 3.38 -10.34 -16.33
CA ASP A 76 2.60 -10.44 -17.56
C ASP A 76 3.10 -9.43 -18.63
N ARG A 77 3.57 -8.25 -18.21
CA ARG A 77 4.20 -7.24 -19.08
C ARG A 77 5.61 -7.65 -19.51
N ASP A 78 6.44 -8.14 -18.60
CA ASP A 78 7.81 -8.57 -18.89
C ASP A 78 7.81 -9.76 -19.88
N GLU A 79 6.81 -10.66 -19.80
CA GLU A 79 6.60 -11.71 -20.81
C GLU A 79 6.19 -11.14 -22.18
N TRP A 80 5.36 -10.09 -22.21
CA TRP A 80 4.95 -9.43 -23.46
C TRP A 80 6.10 -8.66 -24.12
N GLU A 81 6.93 -7.97 -23.35
CA GLU A 81 8.16 -7.33 -23.83
C GLU A 81 9.16 -8.36 -24.39
N ALA A 82 9.31 -9.52 -23.72
CA ALA A 82 10.13 -10.62 -24.24
C ALA A 82 9.62 -11.16 -25.60
N ARG A 83 8.30 -11.36 -25.75
CA ARG A 83 7.69 -11.80 -27.02
C ARG A 83 7.86 -10.78 -28.15
N ILE A 84 7.85 -9.48 -27.84
CA ILE A 84 8.16 -8.43 -28.82
C ILE A 84 9.63 -8.52 -29.24
N PHE A 85 10.55 -8.68 -28.29
CA PHE A 85 11.97 -8.80 -28.58
C PHE A 85 12.28 -10.05 -29.43
N GLU A 86 11.63 -11.19 -29.16
CA GLU A 86 11.68 -12.37 -30.04
C GLU A 86 11.20 -12.04 -31.46
N GLY A 87 10.05 -11.36 -31.60
CA GLY A 87 9.54 -10.90 -32.90
C GLY A 87 10.46 -9.94 -33.66
N GLU A 88 11.11 -9.01 -32.95
CA GLU A 88 12.11 -8.09 -33.52
C GLU A 88 13.37 -8.83 -33.96
N THR A 89 13.87 -9.80 -33.18
CA THR A 89 15.01 -10.63 -33.61
C THR A 89 14.67 -11.52 -34.80
N GLU A 90 13.43 -12.03 -34.90
CA GLU A 90 13.01 -12.79 -36.09
C GLU A 90 12.87 -11.88 -37.32
N LEU A 91 12.36 -10.65 -37.16
CA LEU A 91 12.34 -9.63 -38.20
C LEU A 91 13.76 -9.23 -38.65
N ALA A 92 14.69 -9.03 -37.72
CA ALA A 92 16.09 -8.76 -38.02
C ALA A 92 16.76 -9.93 -38.77
N ALA A 93 16.49 -11.18 -38.36
CA ALA A 93 16.97 -12.37 -39.06
C ALA A 93 16.37 -12.52 -40.47
N ARG A 94 15.08 -12.21 -40.65
CA ARG A 94 14.42 -12.17 -41.96
C ARG A 94 15.01 -11.07 -42.84
N GLN A 95 15.25 -9.88 -42.30
CA GLN A 95 15.84 -8.75 -43.05
C GLN A 95 17.30 -9.04 -43.43
N LEU A 96 18.09 -9.63 -42.53
CA LEU A 96 19.46 -10.05 -42.83
C LEU A 96 19.50 -11.15 -43.90
N ARG A 97 18.50 -12.06 -43.91
CA ARG A 97 18.32 -13.06 -44.97
C ARG A 97 17.91 -12.44 -46.31
N ILE A 98 17.05 -11.41 -46.30
CA ILE A 98 16.71 -10.63 -47.50
C ILE A 98 17.97 -9.94 -48.04
N ASN A 99 18.67 -9.18 -47.20
CA ASN A 99 19.90 -8.46 -47.58
C ASN A 99 20.97 -9.43 -48.13
N LYS A 100 21.10 -10.64 -47.55
CA LYS A 100 21.98 -11.68 -48.07
C LYS A 100 21.55 -12.18 -49.46
N LEU A 101 20.27 -12.47 -49.66
CA LEU A 101 19.75 -12.88 -50.98
C LEU A 101 19.91 -11.76 -52.03
N THR A 102 19.75 -10.49 -51.64
CA THR A 102 20.04 -9.35 -52.52
C THR A 102 21.52 -9.28 -52.89
N ALA A 103 22.43 -9.43 -51.91
CA ALA A 103 23.87 -9.44 -52.19
C ALA A 103 24.32 -10.67 -53.02
N GLU A 104 23.62 -11.80 -52.91
CA GLU A 104 23.81 -12.98 -53.77
C GLU A 104 23.26 -12.77 -55.21
N LEU A 105 22.34 -11.82 -55.41
CA LEU A 105 21.81 -11.42 -56.72
C LEU A 105 22.60 -10.28 -57.38
N GLU A 106 23.20 -9.38 -56.59
CA GLU A 106 23.95 -8.20 -57.06
C GLU A 106 25.41 -8.50 -57.47
N ASN A 107 25.87 -9.76 -57.37
CA ASN A 107 27.20 -10.20 -57.79
C ASN A 107 27.16 -11.07 -59.08
N PRO A 108 27.04 -10.47 -60.29
CA PRO A 108 26.97 -11.20 -61.56
C PRO A 108 28.33 -11.75 -62.04
N GLY A 109 29.28 -12.01 -61.14
CA GLY A 109 30.69 -12.24 -61.46
C GLY A 109 31.14 -13.69 -61.61
N GLU A 110 30.53 -14.63 -60.89
CA GLU A 110 30.90 -16.05 -60.90
C GLU A 110 29.78 -16.95 -61.45
N SER A 111 30.16 -18.06 -62.06
CA SER A 111 29.27 -18.91 -62.86
C SER A 111 28.11 -19.48 -62.02
N ALA A 112 26.88 -19.08 -62.36
CA ALA A 112 25.66 -19.53 -61.70
C ALA A 112 25.58 -21.07 -61.64
N PRO A 113 25.24 -21.67 -60.48
CA PRO A 113 25.12 -23.12 -60.35
C PRO A 113 23.98 -23.63 -61.22
N ALA A 114 24.29 -24.51 -62.17
CA ALA A 114 23.30 -25.11 -63.05
C ALA A 114 22.27 -25.91 -62.24
N THR A 115 20.99 -25.73 -62.57
CA THR A 115 19.84 -26.44 -61.98
C THR A 115 19.72 -26.35 -60.45
N VAL A 116 19.27 -25.19 -59.96
CA VAL A 116 18.47 -25.16 -58.73
C VAL A 116 17.17 -25.95 -58.99
N ILE A 117 17.09 -27.17 -58.46
CA ILE A 117 15.90 -28.00 -58.59
C ILE A 117 14.82 -27.42 -57.68
N LEU A 118 13.93 -26.62 -58.25
CA LEU A 118 12.72 -26.17 -57.58
C LEU A 118 11.84 -27.38 -57.28
N ASP A 119 11.46 -27.52 -56.01
CA ASP A 119 10.55 -28.56 -55.58
C ASP A 119 9.20 -28.43 -56.31
N ARG A 120 8.51 -29.55 -56.57
CA ARG A 120 7.33 -29.59 -57.47
C ARG A 120 6.21 -28.56 -57.15
N PRO A 121 5.93 -28.18 -55.88
CA PRO A 121 5.00 -27.09 -55.58
C PRO A 121 5.51 -25.71 -56.02
N GLY A 122 6.82 -25.46 -55.90
CA GLY A 122 7.51 -24.24 -56.33
C GLY A 122 7.42 -24.06 -57.85
N GLU A 123 7.76 -25.08 -58.63
CA GLU A 123 7.57 -25.04 -60.10
C GLU A 123 6.13 -24.70 -60.49
N ARG A 124 5.14 -25.31 -59.82
CA ARG A 124 3.71 -25.05 -60.11
C ARG A 124 3.34 -23.60 -59.80
N LYS A 125 3.84 -23.03 -58.70
CA LYS A 125 3.57 -21.64 -58.33
C LYS A 125 4.24 -20.66 -59.28
N VAL A 126 5.48 -20.92 -59.70
CA VAL A 126 6.19 -20.13 -60.72
C VAL A 126 5.47 -20.20 -62.07
N LYS A 127 5.16 -21.40 -62.58
CA LYS A 127 4.42 -21.60 -63.85
C LYS A 127 3.01 -20.96 -63.81
N TRP A 128 2.33 -20.96 -62.65
CA TRP A 128 1.06 -20.26 -62.47
C TRP A 128 1.22 -18.74 -62.48
N LEU A 129 2.25 -18.20 -61.81
CA LEU A 129 2.56 -16.77 -61.84
C LEU A 129 2.94 -16.31 -63.25
N GLU A 130 3.82 -17.04 -63.96
CA GLU A 130 4.17 -16.77 -65.36
C GLU A 130 2.96 -16.80 -66.28
N ALA A 131 2.04 -17.76 -66.10
CA ALA A 131 0.81 -17.84 -66.89
C ALA A 131 -0.15 -16.67 -66.59
N ARG A 132 -0.24 -16.26 -65.32
CA ARG A 132 -1.02 -15.08 -64.88
C ARG A 132 -0.45 -13.79 -65.47
N LEU A 133 0.88 -13.63 -65.44
CA LEU A 133 1.60 -12.47 -65.97
C LEU A 133 1.47 -12.40 -67.49
N ARG A 134 1.73 -13.51 -68.19
CA ARG A 134 1.49 -13.66 -69.65
C ARG A 134 0.02 -13.58 -70.06
N ASN A 135 -0.95 -13.58 -69.14
CA ASN A 135 -2.34 -13.23 -69.44
C ASN A 135 -2.56 -11.72 -69.30
N LYS A 136 -2.03 -11.11 -68.24
CA LYS A 136 -2.08 -9.65 -68.05
C LYS A 136 -1.35 -8.86 -69.13
N GLU A 137 -0.21 -9.34 -69.62
CA GLU A 137 0.49 -8.75 -70.76
C GLU A 137 -0.35 -8.77 -72.04
N ARG A 138 -1.09 -9.88 -72.30
CA ARG A 138 -2.02 -9.98 -73.43
C ARG A 138 -3.29 -9.14 -73.25
N GLU A 139 -3.80 -9.01 -72.02
CA GLU A 139 -4.88 -8.07 -71.70
C GLU A 139 -4.44 -6.63 -71.98
N ILE A 140 -3.25 -6.22 -71.52
CA ILE A 140 -2.68 -4.88 -71.76
C ILE A 140 -2.47 -4.63 -73.26
N ALA A 141 -1.82 -5.55 -73.99
CA ALA A 141 -1.61 -5.42 -75.43
C ALA A 141 -2.94 -5.32 -76.21
N ASN A 142 -3.97 -6.06 -75.80
CA ASN A 142 -5.31 -5.93 -76.39
C ASN A 142 -5.94 -4.56 -76.08
N HIS A 143 -5.79 -4.04 -74.86
CA HIS A 143 -6.26 -2.70 -74.50
C HIS A 143 -5.51 -1.59 -75.25
N GLU A 144 -4.20 -1.75 -75.52
CA GLU A 144 -3.42 -0.83 -76.34
C GLU A 144 -3.88 -0.84 -77.81
N VAL A 145 -4.17 -2.01 -78.40
CA VAL A 145 -4.76 -2.11 -79.74
C VAL A 145 -6.14 -1.45 -79.80
N VAL A 146 -7.00 -1.68 -78.80
CA VAL A 146 -8.33 -1.03 -78.72
C VAL A 146 -8.19 0.48 -78.53
N ALA A 147 -7.23 0.96 -77.74
CA ALA A 147 -6.95 2.39 -77.58
C ALA A 147 -6.43 3.03 -78.88
N ALA A 148 -5.59 2.32 -79.64
CA ALA A 148 -5.12 2.77 -80.95
C ALA A 148 -6.26 2.83 -81.98
N GLN A 149 -7.17 1.85 -81.99
CA GLN A 149 -8.38 1.88 -82.82
C GLN A 149 -9.32 3.02 -82.43
N ALA A 150 -9.58 3.21 -81.13
CA ALA A 150 -10.40 4.31 -80.63
C ALA A 150 -9.80 5.68 -80.98
N SER A 151 -8.48 5.84 -80.91
CA SER A 151 -7.77 7.05 -81.34
C SER A 151 -7.94 7.33 -82.85
N ASN A 152 -7.82 6.29 -83.69
CA ASN A 152 -8.04 6.40 -85.14
C ASN A 152 -9.49 6.79 -85.47
N ILE A 153 -10.48 6.11 -84.86
CA ILE A 153 -11.91 6.45 -84.99
C ILE A 153 -12.17 7.89 -84.54
N HIS A 154 -11.55 8.33 -83.45
CA HIS A 154 -11.68 9.71 -82.96
C HIS A 154 -11.04 10.74 -83.91
N GLN A 155 -9.95 10.40 -84.61
CA GLN A 155 -9.40 11.25 -85.68
C GLN A 155 -10.31 11.30 -86.91
N GLN A 156 -10.89 10.16 -87.33
CA GLN A 156 -11.84 10.09 -88.45
C GLN A 156 -13.12 10.90 -88.16
N LEU A 157 -13.69 10.78 -86.97
CA LEU A 157 -14.83 11.59 -86.53
C LEU A 157 -14.49 13.09 -86.48
N ARG A 158 -13.28 13.45 -86.04
CA ARG A 158 -12.81 14.85 -86.02
C ARG A 158 -12.60 15.41 -87.43
N ALA A 159 -12.21 14.59 -88.40
CA ALA A 159 -12.17 14.96 -89.81
C ALA A 159 -13.57 15.18 -90.41
N LEU A 160 -14.51 14.28 -90.14
CA LEU A 160 -15.92 14.41 -90.60
C LEU A 160 -16.63 15.63 -90.00
N LEU A 161 -16.36 15.97 -88.73
CA LEU A 161 -16.85 17.19 -88.08
C LEU A 161 -16.31 18.46 -88.75
N ASN A 162 -15.02 18.49 -89.10
CA ASN A 162 -14.45 19.62 -89.83
C ASN A 162 -15.03 19.75 -91.25
N TRP A 163 -15.25 18.63 -91.95
CA TRP A 163 -15.85 18.63 -93.29
C TRP A 163 -17.28 19.20 -93.27
N LYS A 164 -18.15 18.71 -92.37
CA LYS A 164 -19.51 19.27 -92.22
C LYS A 164 -19.54 20.73 -91.76
N ASN A 165 -18.59 21.16 -90.94
CA ASN A 165 -18.48 22.58 -90.56
C ASN A 165 -18.05 23.49 -91.73
N GLN A 166 -17.36 22.97 -92.75
CA GLN A 166 -17.10 23.72 -93.98
C GLN A 166 -18.32 23.75 -94.90
N GLU A 167 -19.03 22.62 -95.05
CA GLU A 167 -20.25 22.51 -95.87
C GLU A 167 -21.36 23.44 -95.36
N ALA A 168 -21.53 23.56 -94.03
CA ALA A 168 -22.50 24.45 -93.39
C ALA A 168 -22.26 25.95 -93.63
N ILE A 169 -21.05 26.37 -93.99
CA ILE A 169 -20.70 27.80 -94.19
C ILE A 169 -21.02 28.28 -95.62
N VAL A 170 -21.12 27.39 -96.60
CA VAL A 170 -21.28 27.74 -98.02
C VAL A 170 -22.73 28.04 -98.43
N LEU A 171 -23.73 27.54 -97.68
CA LEU A 171 -25.14 27.54 -98.09
C LEU A 171 -26.02 28.67 -97.51
N HIS A 172 -25.45 29.73 -96.91
CA HIS A 172 -26.24 30.83 -96.29
C HIS A 172 -25.85 32.26 -96.74
N SER A 173 -25.15 32.42 -97.86
CA SER A 173 -24.88 33.74 -98.46
C SER A 173 -24.99 33.72 -100.00
N GLY A 174 -26.18 33.95 -100.55
CA GLY A 174 -26.40 33.80 -102.01
C GLY A 174 -27.67 34.38 -102.63
N GLY A 175 -28.32 35.37 -102.02
CA GLY A 175 -29.54 35.99 -102.58
C GLY A 175 -29.31 37.35 -103.22
N GLY A 176 -29.29 37.45 -104.56
CA GLY A 176 -29.50 38.75 -105.22
C GLY A 176 -28.97 39.00 -106.66
N SER A 177 -29.91 39.00 -107.62
CA SER A 177 -30.11 40.08 -108.62
C SER A 177 -29.41 40.09 -110.02
N LEU A 178 -30.23 40.36 -111.04
CA LEU A 178 -30.00 41.13 -112.29
C LEU A 178 -29.17 40.56 -113.48
N ARG A 179 -29.85 40.13 -114.57
CA ARG A 179 -30.07 40.91 -115.84
C ARG A 179 -30.94 40.18 -116.90
N LYS A 180 -31.29 40.89 -118.00
CA LYS A 180 -32.09 40.48 -119.18
C LYS A 180 -31.19 40.33 -120.44
N ILE A 181 -31.69 39.72 -121.55
CA ILE A 181 -31.64 40.19 -122.99
C ILE A 181 -31.89 39.03 -124.01
N SER A 182 -32.51 39.33 -125.18
CA SER A 182 -32.75 38.49 -126.42
C SER A 182 -33.60 37.21 -126.25
N SER A 183 -34.49 36.75 -127.15
CA SER A 183 -34.94 37.05 -128.54
C SER A 183 -34.19 36.43 -129.74
N ASP A 184 -34.99 35.89 -130.68
CA ASP A 184 -34.74 35.45 -132.08
C ASP A 184 -33.85 34.20 -132.31
N GLY A 185 -34.03 33.31 -133.31
CA GLY A 185 -35.13 33.08 -134.29
C GLY A 185 -34.64 32.61 -135.68
N ASN A 186 -35.16 31.51 -136.27
CA ASN A 186 -35.20 31.23 -137.74
C ASN A 186 -35.84 29.87 -138.19
N GLU A 187 -36.21 29.78 -139.47
CA GLU A 187 -36.85 28.64 -140.18
C GLU A 187 -35.98 28.05 -141.35
N PRO A 188 -36.47 27.75 -142.60
CA PRO A 188 -36.86 26.42 -143.14
C PRO A 188 -35.97 25.97 -144.34
N PRO A 189 -36.37 25.07 -145.32
CA PRO A 189 -37.29 25.42 -146.45
C PRO A 189 -38.14 24.24 -147.09
N GLU A 190 -38.85 24.53 -148.21
CA GLU A 190 -39.71 23.64 -149.07
C GLU A 190 -39.05 23.36 -150.47
N PRO A 191 -39.70 23.26 -151.69
CA PRO A 191 -41.03 22.81 -152.21
C PRO A 191 -40.98 21.96 -153.56
N LEU A 192 -42.10 21.87 -154.34
CA LEU A 192 -42.29 21.67 -155.85
C LEU A 192 -42.64 20.26 -156.46
N GLU A 193 -43.25 20.03 -157.68
CA GLU A 193 -44.31 20.68 -158.53
C GLU A 193 -44.64 19.93 -159.91
N THR A 194 -45.78 20.18 -160.62
CA THR A 194 -46.11 19.97 -162.10
C THR A 194 -46.55 18.54 -162.67
N VAL A 195 -47.09 18.20 -163.91
CA VAL A 195 -47.61 18.85 -165.18
C VAL A 195 -48.40 17.93 -166.23
N LEU A 196 -49.34 18.48 -167.07
CA LEU A 196 -49.91 18.11 -168.46
C LEU A 196 -50.51 16.69 -168.87
N ALA A 197 -51.20 16.41 -170.04
CA ALA A 197 -52.27 17.06 -170.91
C ALA A 197 -52.74 16.24 -172.20
N SER A 198 -53.84 16.66 -172.92
CA SER A 198 -54.31 16.38 -174.36
C SER A 198 -54.94 14.99 -174.76
N SER A 199 -55.61 14.66 -175.92
CA SER A 199 -56.35 15.23 -177.13
C SER A 199 -56.97 14.05 -178.01
N GLU A 200 -57.70 14.03 -179.18
CA GLU A 200 -58.68 14.82 -180.01
C GLU A 200 -59.25 13.95 -181.25
N TRP A 201 -60.17 14.48 -182.12
CA TRP A 201 -60.57 14.12 -183.56
C TRP A 201 -61.58 12.95 -183.94
N ARG A 202 -62.19 12.83 -185.18
CA ARG A 202 -63.19 13.67 -185.95
C ARG A 202 -63.83 13.04 -187.28
N ASP A 203 -65.12 13.36 -187.62
CA ASP A 203 -65.83 13.69 -188.93
C ASP A 203 -66.16 12.79 -190.21
N GLN A 204 -67.37 13.04 -190.81
CA GLN A 204 -67.85 13.15 -192.27
C GLN A 204 -67.95 11.96 -193.31
N GLU A 205 -68.75 11.95 -194.44
CA GLU A 205 -70.10 12.48 -194.90
C GLU A 205 -70.61 11.96 -196.33
N ARG A 206 -71.95 12.00 -196.65
CA ARG A 206 -72.67 12.01 -198.02
C ARG A 206 -72.74 10.75 -198.95
N GLY A 207 -73.62 10.61 -200.00
CA GLY A 207 -74.88 11.30 -200.44
C GLY A 207 -75.26 11.28 -201.99
N GLY A 208 -76.55 11.27 -202.40
CA GLY A 208 -77.10 11.55 -203.78
C GLY A 208 -77.79 10.39 -204.58
N LYS A 209 -78.53 10.51 -205.72
CA LYS A 209 -79.08 11.65 -206.52
C LYS A 209 -80.03 11.22 -207.73
N ILE A 210 -81.07 12.03 -208.07
CA ILE A 210 -81.53 12.46 -209.45
C ILE A 210 -82.65 11.78 -210.34
N LYS A 211 -83.64 12.64 -210.75
CA LYS A 211 -84.49 12.76 -212.00
C LYS A 211 -85.82 11.97 -212.23
N ARG A 212 -86.56 12.43 -213.28
CA ARG A 212 -88.02 12.27 -213.53
C ARG A 212 -88.31 11.77 -214.96
N ALA A 213 -89.35 10.93 -215.14
CA ALA A 213 -90.43 11.02 -216.15
C ALA A 213 -91.21 9.68 -216.24
N GLY A 214 -92.56 9.70 -216.15
CA GLY A 214 -93.36 8.46 -216.18
C GLY A 214 -94.75 8.58 -215.52
N LEU A 215 -95.46 9.68 -215.77
CA LEU A 215 -96.73 9.99 -215.10
C LEU A 215 -97.89 9.14 -215.64
N GLU A 216 -98.24 8.07 -214.89
CA GLU A 216 -99.59 7.60 -214.53
C GLU A 216 -99.52 6.12 -214.08
N ALA A 217 -98.69 5.29 -214.73
CA ALA A 217 -98.75 3.82 -214.63
C ALA A 217 -98.15 3.18 -213.36
N ILE A 218 -97.25 3.85 -212.64
CA ILE A 218 -96.49 3.27 -211.50
C ILE A 218 -97.08 3.67 -210.12
N ARG A 219 -98.23 4.38 -210.09
CA ARG A 219 -98.92 4.76 -208.83
C ARG A 219 -99.36 3.58 -207.95
N THR A 220 -99.42 2.37 -208.49
CA THR A 220 -99.75 1.13 -207.77
C THR A 220 -98.52 0.51 -207.09
N GLU A 221 -97.36 0.57 -207.73
CA GLU A 221 -96.10 0.01 -207.22
C GLU A 221 -95.51 0.89 -206.09
N LEU A 222 -95.72 2.22 -206.18
CA LEU A 222 -95.26 3.15 -205.15
C LEU A 222 -95.88 2.88 -203.77
N ARG A 223 -97.18 2.52 -203.71
CA ARG A 223 -97.85 2.18 -202.43
C ARG A 223 -97.26 0.95 -201.73
N ALA A 224 -96.72 -0.01 -202.48
CA ALA A 224 -96.02 -1.15 -201.89
C ALA A 224 -94.65 -0.74 -201.32
N LYS A 225 -93.99 0.25 -201.93
CA LYS A 225 -92.74 0.84 -201.43
C LYS A 225 -92.94 1.75 -200.22
N ASP A 226 -94.01 2.54 -200.19
CA ASP A 226 -94.34 3.41 -199.06
C ASP A 226 -94.50 2.60 -197.75
N GLU A 227 -95.19 1.46 -197.81
CA GLU A 227 -95.37 0.53 -196.67
C GLU A 227 -94.02 -0.07 -196.20
N GLU A 228 -93.17 -0.51 -197.13
CA GLU A 228 -91.82 -1.03 -196.86
C GLU A 228 -90.93 0.04 -196.19
N THR A 229 -91.01 1.30 -196.64
CA THR A 229 -90.28 2.41 -196.00
C THR A 229 -90.80 2.77 -194.61
N ASN A 230 -92.11 2.69 -194.36
CA ASN A 230 -92.68 2.92 -193.03
C ASN A 230 -92.21 1.83 -192.05
N GLN A 231 -92.12 0.57 -192.52
CA GLN A 231 -91.66 -0.54 -191.70
C GLN A 231 -90.16 -0.43 -191.35
N LEU A 232 -89.33 -0.03 -192.31
CA LEU A 232 -87.90 0.25 -192.08
C LEU A 232 -87.65 1.47 -191.19
N THR A 233 -88.44 2.54 -191.34
CA THR A 233 -88.30 3.76 -190.50
C THR A 233 -88.52 3.42 -189.03
N ARG A 234 -89.55 2.62 -188.73
CA ARG A 234 -89.88 2.19 -187.37
C ARG A 234 -88.80 1.31 -186.73
N GLN A 235 -88.16 0.43 -187.50
CA GLN A 235 -87.01 -0.35 -187.05
C GLN A 235 -85.78 0.53 -186.77
N LEU A 236 -85.63 1.63 -187.52
CA LEU A 236 -84.56 2.61 -187.32
C LEU A 236 -84.78 3.44 -186.04
N GLU A 237 -86.03 3.80 -185.75
CA GLU A 237 -86.42 4.46 -184.49
C GLU A 237 -86.19 3.54 -183.27
N GLU A 238 -86.67 2.29 -183.31
CA GLU A 238 -86.42 1.28 -182.25
C GLU A 238 -84.92 1.03 -182.02
N ALA A 239 -84.12 0.98 -183.09
CA ALA A 239 -82.66 0.83 -182.99
C ALA A 239 -81.97 2.08 -182.40
N ASN A 240 -82.49 3.29 -182.68
CA ASN A 240 -81.93 4.53 -182.16
C ASN A 240 -82.26 4.74 -180.68
N GLU A 241 -83.50 4.44 -180.24
CA GLU A 241 -83.87 4.43 -178.82
C GLU A 241 -83.02 3.45 -177.99
N GLY A 242 -82.72 2.26 -178.57
CA GLY A 242 -81.81 1.28 -177.97
C GLY A 242 -80.35 1.77 -177.86
N LEU A 243 -79.87 2.54 -178.84
CA LEU A 243 -78.56 3.17 -178.79
C LEU A 243 -78.48 4.30 -177.75
N GLU A 244 -79.52 5.13 -177.63
CA GLU A 244 -79.59 6.15 -176.58
C GLU A 244 -79.62 5.54 -175.18
N HIS A 245 -80.37 4.45 -174.97
CA HIS A 245 -80.34 3.69 -173.71
C HIS A 245 -78.95 3.09 -173.41
N SER A 246 -78.26 2.58 -174.43
CA SER A 246 -76.89 2.07 -174.30
C SER A 246 -75.90 3.19 -173.92
N ALA A 247 -75.99 4.35 -174.57
CA ALA A 247 -75.15 5.51 -174.28
C ALA A 247 -75.38 6.06 -172.86
N ALA A 248 -76.64 6.17 -172.43
CA ALA A 248 -77.00 6.58 -171.06
C ALA A 248 -76.47 5.59 -170.01
N SER A 249 -76.57 4.28 -170.29
CA SER A 249 -76.02 3.22 -169.43
C SER A 249 -74.48 3.32 -169.33
N LEU A 250 -73.80 3.64 -170.43
CA LEU A 250 -72.35 3.77 -170.46
C LEU A 250 -71.85 4.97 -169.63
N GLU A 251 -72.50 6.14 -169.69
CA GLU A 251 -72.13 7.26 -168.81
C GLU A 251 -72.51 7.00 -167.34
N ALA A 252 -73.59 6.27 -167.06
CA ALA A 252 -73.89 5.81 -165.70
C ALA A 252 -72.80 4.87 -165.15
N GLN A 253 -72.20 4.01 -165.99
CA GLN A 253 -71.03 3.22 -165.59
C GLN A 253 -69.79 4.10 -165.37
N LYS A 254 -69.49 5.07 -166.26
CA LYS A 254 -68.33 5.97 -166.08
C LYS A 254 -68.43 6.84 -164.83
N THR A 255 -69.62 7.29 -164.44
CA THR A 255 -69.80 8.04 -163.19
C THR A 255 -69.66 7.14 -161.97
N ALA A 256 -70.18 5.90 -162.00
CA ALA A 256 -69.98 4.92 -160.95
C ALA A 256 -68.50 4.54 -160.74
N VAL A 257 -67.72 4.37 -161.83
CA VAL A 257 -66.27 4.12 -161.76
C VAL A 257 -65.55 5.29 -161.08
N ARG A 258 -65.79 6.53 -161.52
CA ARG A 258 -65.21 7.74 -160.89
C ARG A 258 -65.56 7.90 -159.40
N GLU A 259 -66.73 7.42 -158.99
CA GLU A 259 -67.11 7.41 -157.57
C GLU A 259 -66.40 6.28 -156.78
N SER A 260 -66.11 5.15 -157.42
CA SER A 260 -65.31 4.07 -156.82
C SER A 260 -63.83 4.45 -156.68
N GLU A 261 -63.25 5.17 -157.65
CA GLU A 261 -61.88 5.70 -157.61
C GLU A 261 -61.71 6.67 -156.42
N LYS A 262 -62.63 7.62 -156.24
CA LYS A 262 -62.64 8.53 -155.08
C LYS A 262 -62.80 7.83 -153.73
N LYS A 263 -63.49 6.69 -153.69
CA LYS A 263 -63.61 5.86 -152.49
C LYS A 263 -62.31 5.09 -152.20
N LEU A 264 -61.59 4.65 -153.23
CA LEU A 264 -60.26 4.07 -153.09
C LEU A 264 -59.24 5.10 -152.58
N GLU A 265 -59.15 6.27 -153.19
CA GLU A 265 -58.27 7.38 -152.79
C GLU A 265 -58.53 7.80 -151.33
N LYS A 266 -59.80 7.91 -150.92
CA LYS A 266 -60.16 8.14 -149.51
C LYS A 266 -59.70 7.00 -148.60
N ASN A 267 -59.93 5.74 -148.98
CA ASN A 267 -59.53 4.58 -148.18
C ASN A 267 -58.00 4.50 -148.03
N GLU A 268 -57.24 4.87 -149.06
CA GLU A 268 -55.77 4.89 -149.04
C GLU A 268 -55.24 5.97 -148.08
N SER A 269 -55.80 7.19 -148.10
CA SER A 269 -55.46 8.21 -147.09
C SER A 269 -55.86 7.81 -145.65
N GLU A 270 -56.95 7.08 -145.48
CA GLU A 270 -57.32 6.46 -144.19
C GLU A 270 -56.35 5.35 -143.75
N ILE A 271 -55.79 4.58 -144.68
CA ILE A 271 -54.79 3.55 -144.37
C ILE A 271 -53.47 4.20 -143.96
N ILE A 272 -53.01 5.24 -144.67
CA ILE A 272 -51.78 5.98 -144.36
C ILE A 272 -51.87 6.63 -142.96
N SER A 273 -52.99 7.27 -142.61
CA SER A 273 -53.19 7.84 -141.27
C SER A 273 -53.30 6.77 -140.17
N LYS A 274 -53.83 5.58 -140.46
CA LYS A 274 -53.85 4.43 -139.54
C LYS A 274 -52.46 3.79 -139.37
N ALA A 275 -51.63 3.76 -140.41
CA ALA A 275 -50.24 3.33 -140.30
C ALA A 275 -49.42 4.28 -139.40
N ALA A 276 -49.49 5.60 -139.67
CA ALA A 276 -48.77 6.60 -138.87
C ALA A 276 -49.19 6.60 -137.39
N THR A 277 -50.46 6.32 -137.07
CA THR A 277 -50.93 6.17 -135.68
C THR A 277 -50.53 4.84 -135.05
N ILE A 278 -50.37 3.76 -135.82
CA ILE A 278 -49.77 2.51 -135.34
C ILE A 278 -48.30 2.71 -134.98
N ASP A 279 -47.51 3.38 -135.82
CA ASP A 279 -46.08 3.63 -135.57
C ASP A 279 -45.87 4.53 -134.33
N PHE A 280 -46.72 5.54 -134.15
CA PHE A 280 -46.77 6.34 -132.93
C PHE A 280 -47.08 5.49 -131.68
N LEU A 281 -48.10 4.62 -131.75
CA LEU A 281 -48.45 3.73 -130.63
C LEU A 281 -47.36 2.69 -130.33
N GLN A 282 -46.66 2.17 -131.33
CA GLN A 282 -45.49 1.30 -131.13
C GLN A 282 -44.36 2.04 -130.42
N SER A 283 -44.11 3.30 -130.80
CA SER A 283 -43.10 4.16 -130.17
C SER A 283 -43.43 4.46 -128.70
N GLU A 284 -44.69 4.76 -128.39
CA GLU A 284 -45.12 4.98 -127.00
C GLU A 284 -45.11 3.69 -126.18
N VAL A 285 -45.44 2.53 -126.77
CA VAL A 285 -45.29 1.22 -126.10
C VAL A 285 -43.82 0.89 -125.81
N ALA A 286 -42.88 1.26 -126.68
CA ALA A 286 -41.45 1.11 -126.41
C ALA A 286 -41.01 2.02 -125.23
N ARG A 287 -41.43 3.30 -125.24
CA ARG A 287 -41.15 4.26 -124.16
C ARG A 287 -41.75 3.83 -122.81
N LEU A 288 -42.93 3.21 -122.82
CA LEU A 288 -43.56 2.65 -121.62
C LEU A 288 -42.84 1.40 -121.11
N LYS A 289 -42.24 0.57 -121.98
CA LYS A 289 -41.40 -0.57 -121.56
C LYS A 289 -40.13 -0.11 -120.86
N GLU A 290 -39.41 0.84 -121.46
CA GLU A 290 -38.22 1.48 -120.86
C GLU A 290 -38.55 2.09 -119.49
N SER A 291 -39.71 2.74 -119.37
CA SER A 291 -40.24 3.26 -118.09
C SER A 291 -40.51 2.15 -117.05
N THR A 292 -41.04 0.99 -117.46
CA THR A 292 -41.23 -0.16 -116.54
C THR A 292 -39.92 -0.86 -116.15
N GLU A 293 -38.94 -0.96 -117.04
CA GLU A 293 -37.60 -1.45 -116.70
C GLU A 293 -36.91 -0.50 -115.70
N GLY A 294 -37.13 0.82 -115.85
CA GLY A 294 -36.78 1.83 -114.84
C GLY A 294 -37.44 1.58 -113.48
N LEU A 295 -38.74 1.26 -113.45
CA LEU A 295 -39.44 0.92 -112.20
C LEU A 295 -38.88 -0.34 -111.51
N ASP A 296 -38.47 -1.36 -112.26
CA ASP A 296 -37.86 -2.55 -111.68
C ASP A 296 -36.47 -2.27 -111.09
N SER A 297 -35.67 -1.38 -111.71
CA SER A 297 -34.42 -0.90 -111.10
C SER A 297 -34.66 -0.16 -109.77
N LEU A 298 -35.72 0.66 -109.70
CA LEU A 298 -36.12 1.35 -108.48
C LEU A 298 -36.67 0.39 -107.40
N GLN A 299 -37.25 -0.74 -107.79
CA GLN A 299 -37.59 -1.82 -106.85
C GLN A 299 -36.33 -2.52 -106.31
N GLY A 300 -35.30 -2.71 -107.13
CA GLY A 300 -33.97 -3.18 -106.73
C GLY A 300 -33.36 -2.30 -105.64
N SER A 301 -33.16 -1.00 -105.93
CA SER A 301 -32.59 -0.06 -104.95
C SER A 301 -33.46 0.12 -103.70
N LYS A 302 -34.78 -0.04 -103.82
CA LYS A 302 -35.69 -0.06 -102.65
C LYS A 302 -35.52 -1.31 -101.78
N ALA A 303 -35.13 -2.45 -102.37
CA ALA A 303 -34.79 -3.65 -101.61
C ALA A 303 -33.43 -3.50 -100.92
N GLU A 304 -32.42 -2.98 -101.63
CA GLU A 304 -31.07 -2.69 -101.10
C GLU A 304 -31.13 -1.71 -99.92
N LEU A 305 -31.75 -0.54 -100.10
CA LEU A 305 -31.95 0.45 -99.03
C LEU A 305 -32.74 -0.11 -97.83
N LYS A 306 -33.57 -1.14 -98.02
CA LYS A 306 -34.30 -1.82 -96.93
C LYS A 306 -33.41 -2.81 -96.18
N VAL A 307 -32.42 -3.41 -96.83
CA VAL A 307 -31.38 -4.21 -96.16
C VAL A 307 -30.48 -3.28 -95.35
N GLU A 308 -29.93 -2.23 -95.95
CA GLU A 308 -29.11 -1.23 -95.25
C GLU A 308 -29.83 -0.61 -94.04
N LEU A 309 -31.13 -0.29 -94.18
CA LEU A 309 -31.94 0.24 -93.08
C LEU A 309 -32.16 -0.79 -91.95
N ASN A 310 -32.24 -2.08 -92.26
CA ASN A 310 -32.33 -3.14 -91.25
C ASN A 310 -31.00 -3.36 -90.53
N ASP A 311 -29.89 -3.36 -91.28
CA ASP A 311 -28.55 -3.56 -90.73
C ASP A 311 -28.16 -2.37 -89.84
N ALA A 312 -28.44 -1.13 -90.27
CA ALA A 312 -28.30 0.06 -89.43
C ALA A 312 -29.19 0.04 -88.17
N HIS A 313 -30.40 -0.56 -88.24
CA HIS A 313 -31.21 -0.80 -87.05
C HIS A 313 -30.58 -1.84 -86.11
N HIS A 314 -29.90 -2.85 -86.65
CA HIS A 314 -29.20 -3.85 -85.85
C HIS A 314 -27.98 -3.25 -85.15
N GLU A 315 -27.12 -2.52 -85.87
CA GLU A 315 -25.98 -1.79 -85.29
C GLU A 315 -26.41 -0.78 -84.21
N LEU A 316 -27.49 -0.03 -84.46
CA LEU A 316 -28.07 0.89 -83.48
C LEU A 316 -28.60 0.13 -82.26
N HIS A 317 -29.22 -1.04 -82.43
CA HIS A 317 -29.68 -1.88 -81.33
C HIS A 317 -28.52 -2.42 -80.48
N VAL A 318 -27.45 -2.91 -81.11
CA VAL A 318 -26.22 -3.37 -80.42
C VAL A 318 -25.59 -2.21 -79.65
N SER A 319 -25.35 -1.06 -80.30
CA SER A 319 -24.83 0.16 -79.67
C SER A 319 -25.67 0.59 -78.46
N ARG A 320 -27.00 0.43 -78.55
CA ARG A 320 -27.93 0.77 -77.46
C ARG A 320 -27.87 -0.22 -76.29
N GLN A 321 -27.59 -1.51 -76.55
CA GLN A 321 -27.32 -2.50 -75.49
C GLN A 321 -25.97 -2.25 -74.82
N GLU A 322 -24.94 -1.86 -75.56
CA GLU A 322 -23.63 -1.47 -75.01
C GLU A 322 -23.73 -0.20 -74.14
N LEU A 323 -24.46 0.82 -74.59
CA LEU A 323 -24.71 2.01 -73.76
C LEU A 323 -25.50 1.69 -72.47
N VAL A 324 -26.42 0.71 -72.51
CA VAL A 324 -27.11 0.23 -71.31
C VAL A 324 -26.17 -0.54 -70.37
N SER A 325 -25.26 -1.36 -70.90
CA SER A 325 -24.29 -2.09 -70.07
C SER A 325 -23.25 -1.17 -69.44
N LEU A 326 -22.70 -0.21 -70.22
CA LEU A 326 -21.80 0.84 -69.73
C LEU A 326 -22.48 1.71 -68.67
N ARG A 327 -23.76 2.06 -68.84
CA ARG A 327 -24.49 2.80 -67.81
C ARG A 327 -24.73 1.95 -66.56
N SER A 328 -25.04 0.66 -66.70
CA SER A 328 -25.15 -0.24 -65.54
C SER A 328 -23.83 -0.38 -64.78
N GLN A 329 -22.69 -0.32 -65.47
CA GLN A 329 -21.37 -0.28 -64.84
C GLN A 329 -21.10 1.06 -64.15
N PHE A 330 -21.40 2.19 -64.81
CA PHE A 330 -21.27 3.53 -64.23
C PHE A 330 -22.12 3.68 -62.96
N ASP A 331 -23.41 3.36 -63.04
CA ASP A 331 -24.33 3.35 -61.90
C ASP A 331 -23.82 2.41 -60.78
N GLY A 332 -23.11 1.32 -61.13
CA GLY A 332 -22.38 0.46 -60.19
C GLY A 332 -21.26 1.21 -59.46
N THR A 333 -20.28 1.72 -60.23
CA THR A 333 -19.14 2.48 -59.68
C THR A 333 -19.56 3.71 -58.87
N GLN A 334 -20.70 4.34 -59.21
CA GLN A 334 -21.24 5.46 -58.44
C GLN A 334 -21.80 5.03 -57.07
N ARG A 335 -22.36 3.81 -56.95
CA ARG A 335 -22.75 3.22 -55.65
C ARG A 335 -21.50 2.85 -54.85
N ASP A 336 -20.52 2.21 -55.47
CA ASP A 336 -19.27 1.81 -54.80
C ASP A 336 -18.51 3.03 -54.27
N LEU A 337 -18.45 4.12 -55.05
CA LEU A 337 -17.90 5.41 -54.62
C LEU A 337 -18.71 6.01 -53.46
N SER A 338 -20.04 5.95 -53.50
CA SER A 338 -20.89 6.44 -52.41
C SER A 338 -20.71 5.64 -51.11
N ILE A 339 -20.42 4.34 -51.20
CA ILE A 339 -20.09 3.49 -50.04
C ILE A 339 -18.70 3.86 -49.51
N ALA A 340 -17.71 4.03 -50.39
CA ALA A 340 -16.35 4.42 -50.00
C ALA A 340 -16.30 5.81 -49.33
N VAL A 341 -17.10 6.78 -49.80
CA VAL A 341 -17.24 8.09 -49.15
C VAL A 341 -17.86 7.95 -47.76
N GLY A 342 -18.94 7.18 -47.59
CA GLY A 342 -19.53 6.94 -46.27
C GLY A 342 -18.57 6.25 -45.29
N GLN A 343 -17.72 5.34 -45.79
CA GLN A 343 -16.65 4.72 -44.99
C GLN A 343 -15.52 5.71 -44.63
N MET A 344 -15.23 6.68 -45.48
CA MET A 344 -14.30 7.77 -45.13
C MET A 344 -14.89 8.71 -44.08
N GLU A 345 -16.17 9.06 -44.17
CA GLU A 345 -16.89 9.87 -43.17
C GLU A 345 -16.94 9.15 -41.81
N GLU A 346 -17.19 7.83 -41.78
CA GLU A 346 -17.13 7.00 -40.57
C GLU A 346 -15.73 6.96 -39.96
N LEU A 347 -14.68 6.80 -40.79
CA LEU A 347 -13.29 6.83 -40.33
C LEU A 347 -12.85 8.21 -39.83
N GLU A 348 -13.30 9.30 -40.45
CA GLU A 348 -13.01 10.67 -40.00
C GLU A 348 -13.66 10.96 -38.64
N ALA A 349 -14.90 10.50 -38.43
CA ALA A 349 -15.56 10.57 -37.11
C ALA A 349 -14.81 9.75 -36.04
N ILE A 350 -14.39 8.51 -36.35
CA ILE A 350 -13.59 7.67 -35.44
C ILE A 350 -12.24 8.35 -35.10
N ILE A 351 -11.61 9.02 -36.06
CA ILE A 351 -10.39 9.79 -35.84
C ILE A 351 -10.67 11.01 -34.96
N GLU A 352 -11.80 11.69 -35.13
CA GLU A 352 -12.18 12.86 -34.31
C GLU A 352 -12.45 12.46 -32.85
N ASP A 353 -13.20 11.38 -32.60
CA ASP A 353 -13.40 10.79 -31.27
C ASP A 353 -12.09 10.37 -30.60
N ARG A 354 -11.18 9.72 -31.34
CA ARG A 354 -9.86 9.31 -30.80
C ARG A 354 -8.94 10.47 -30.51
N ASN A 355 -9.03 11.58 -31.24
CA ASN A 355 -8.30 12.79 -30.89
C ASN A 355 -8.83 13.43 -29.59
N ALA A 356 -10.16 13.41 -29.36
CA ALA A 356 -10.73 13.86 -28.10
C ALA A 356 -10.27 13.01 -26.90
N GLU A 357 -10.25 11.68 -27.04
CA GLU A 357 -9.69 10.76 -26.03
C GLU A 357 -8.20 11.05 -25.73
N VAL A 358 -7.41 11.39 -26.75
CA VAL A 358 -5.99 11.75 -26.58
C VAL A 358 -5.80 13.10 -25.88
N ASP A 359 -6.65 14.10 -26.17
CA ASP A 359 -6.64 15.40 -25.45
C ASP A 359 -7.08 15.24 -23.98
N ASP A 360 -8.12 14.44 -23.70
CA ASP A 360 -8.56 14.12 -22.34
C ASP A 360 -7.48 13.38 -21.54
N LEU A 361 -6.88 12.32 -22.10
CA LEU A 361 -5.75 11.60 -21.48
C LEU A 361 -4.54 12.52 -21.28
N SER A 362 -4.27 13.43 -22.22
CA SER A 362 -3.21 14.44 -22.08
C SER A 362 -3.51 15.43 -20.95
N SER A 363 -4.78 15.76 -20.71
CA SER A 363 -5.21 16.56 -19.56
C SER A 363 -5.02 15.79 -18.24
N GLU A 364 -5.35 14.50 -18.21
CA GLU A 364 -5.19 13.64 -17.03
C GLU A 364 -3.71 13.48 -16.68
N VAL A 365 -2.84 13.23 -17.66
CA VAL A 365 -1.38 13.16 -17.48
C VAL A 365 -0.82 14.49 -16.93
N ARG A 366 -1.32 15.65 -17.39
CA ARG A 366 -0.95 16.96 -16.83
C ARG A 366 -1.42 17.10 -15.37
N GLN A 367 -2.64 16.67 -15.04
CA GLN A 367 -3.17 16.69 -13.68
C GLN A 367 -2.38 15.77 -12.74
N GLN A 368 -2.07 14.54 -13.17
CA GLN A 368 -1.23 13.60 -12.43
C GLN A 368 0.18 14.15 -12.21
N ARG A 369 0.80 14.77 -13.23
CA ARG A 369 2.12 15.43 -13.12
C ARG A 369 2.13 16.57 -12.10
N ASN A 370 1.07 17.38 -12.06
CA ASN A 370 0.90 18.44 -11.06
C ASN A 370 0.68 17.85 -9.65
N GLY A 371 -0.06 16.74 -9.54
CA GLY A 371 -0.20 15.96 -8.30
C GLY A 371 1.15 15.44 -7.79
N ILE A 372 1.97 14.87 -8.66
CA ILE A 372 3.33 14.40 -8.34
C ILE A 372 4.23 15.57 -7.89
N GLN A 373 4.17 16.74 -8.53
CA GLN A 373 4.90 17.92 -8.08
C GLN A 373 4.47 18.37 -6.68
N LYS A 374 3.16 18.39 -6.40
CA LYS A 374 2.63 18.72 -5.07
C LYS A 374 3.10 17.73 -4.01
N LEU A 375 3.00 16.42 -4.29
CA LEU A 375 3.47 15.36 -3.39
C LEU A 375 4.99 15.45 -3.15
N LYS A 376 5.79 15.79 -4.18
CA LYS A 376 7.23 16.02 -4.03
C LYS A 376 7.55 17.24 -3.16
N GLY A 377 6.75 18.31 -3.25
CA GLY A 377 6.86 19.46 -2.35
C GLY A 377 6.55 19.09 -0.89
N GLN A 378 5.48 18.32 -0.66
CA GLN A 378 5.13 17.81 0.67
C GLN A 378 6.17 16.81 1.21
N LEU A 379 6.80 16.00 0.35
CA LEU A 379 7.89 15.12 0.74
C LEU A 379 9.10 15.93 1.24
N ALA A 380 9.53 16.95 0.49
CA ALA A 380 10.63 17.83 0.89
C ALA A 380 10.33 18.62 2.19
N GLU A 381 9.08 19.03 2.41
CA GLU A 381 8.61 19.61 3.68
C GLU A 381 8.77 18.61 4.84
N LYS A 382 8.39 17.34 4.64
CA LYS A 382 8.53 16.29 5.67
C LYS A 382 9.96 15.78 5.86
N GLU A 383 10.80 15.82 4.84
CA GLU A 383 12.25 15.61 4.97
C GLU A 383 12.88 16.73 5.83
N GLY A 384 12.46 17.99 5.63
CA GLY A 384 12.87 19.11 6.47
C GLY A 384 12.41 19.00 7.93
N GLU A 385 11.16 18.57 8.17
CA GLU A 385 10.67 18.26 9.53
C GLU A 385 11.45 17.11 10.17
N LEU A 386 11.80 16.07 9.41
CA LEU A 386 12.58 14.92 9.88
C LEU A 386 14.01 15.33 10.27
N ASP A 387 14.67 16.17 9.46
CA ASP A 387 16.00 16.70 9.76
C ASP A 387 16.00 17.62 10.98
N ALA A 388 14.95 18.43 11.16
CA ALA A 388 14.76 19.24 12.38
C ALA A 388 14.61 18.34 13.62
N ALA A 389 13.75 17.33 13.57
CA ALA A 389 13.57 16.36 14.67
C ALA A 389 14.84 15.54 14.93
N SER A 390 15.60 15.17 13.90
CA SER A 390 16.92 14.53 13.98
C SER A 390 17.94 15.46 14.68
N GLY A 391 17.88 16.76 14.42
CA GLY A 391 18.62 17.79 15.16
C GLY A 391 18.24 17.84 16.64
N GLU A 392 16.95 17.90 16.96
CA GLU A 392 16.46 17.87 18.35
C GLU A 392 16.93 16.62 19.09
N ILE A 393 16.77 15.43 18.49
CA ILE A 393 17.23 14.15 19.06
C ILE A 393 18.74 14.18 19.38
N LYS A 394 19.58 14.76 18.50
CA LYS A 394 21.02 14.94 18.78
C LYS A 394 21.25 15.84 20.00
N THR A 395 20.56 16.98 20.11
CA THR A 395 20.70 17.88 21.28
C THR A 395 20.21 17.24 22.58
N LEU A 396 19.14 16.43 22.53
CA LEU A 396 18.62 15.68 23.67
C LEU A 396 19.56 14.55 24.08
N SER A 397 20.19 13.86 23.13
CA SER A 397 21.21 12.84 23.39
C SER A 397 22.49 13.44 24.02
N GLU A 398 22.94 14.59 23.52
CA GLU A 398 23.99 15.37 24.18
C GLU A 398 23.60 15.76 25.62
N LEU A 399 22.37 16.23 25.84
CA LEU A 399 21.90 16.60 27.16
C LEU A 399 21.83 15.39 28.10
N ALA A 400 21.40 14.23 27.61
CA ALA A 400 21.41 12.96 28.34
C ALA A 400 22.84 12.57 28.77
N SER A 401 23.81 12.53 27.85
CA SER A 401 25.20 12.22 28.21
C SER A 401 25.84 13.21 29.22
N LYS A 402 25.44 14.50 29.15
CA LYS A 402 25.80 15.53 30.14
C LYS A 402 25.13 15.29 31.51
N LYS A 403 23.95 14.66 31.55
CA LYS A 403 23.29 14.21 32.80
C LYS A 403 23.93 12.92 33.33
N ASP A 404 24.26 11.96 32.48
CA ASP A 404 24.85 10.68 32.88
C ASP A 404 26.26 10.86 33.46
N SER A 405 27.10 11.66 32.82
CA SER A 405 28.41 12.05 33.37
C SER A 405 28.28 12.78 34.71
N SER A 406 27.25 13.62 34.88
CA SER A 406 26.91 14.25 36.17
C SER A 406 26.48 13.21 37.22
N LEU A 407 25.61 12.25 36.87
CA LEU A 407 25.17 11.17 37.75
C LEU A 407 26.35 10.27 38.17
N ILE A 408 27.22 9.88 37.23
CA ILE A 408 28.44 9.12 37.50
C ILE A 408 29.34 9.87 38.49
N SER A 409 29.51 11.19 38.35
CA SER A 409 30.28 11.99 39.32
C SER A 409 29.63 12.03 40.71
N LYS A 410 28.29 12.07 40.79
CA LYS A 410 27.54 11.99 42.06
C LYS A 410 27.68 10.62 42.72
N VAL A 411 27.56 9.53 41.94
CA VAL A 411 27.76 8.15 42.44
C VAL A 411 29.19 7.97 42.98
N ARG A 412 30.22 8.44 42.27
CA ARG A 412 31.60 8.44 42.79
C ARG A 412 31.73 9.22 44.11
N ARG A 413 31.05 10.36 44.25
CA ARG A 413 31.02 11.14 45.50
C ARG A 413 30.31 10.39 46.63
N ILE A 414 29.19 9.71 46.35
CA ILE A 414 28.46 8.88 47.32
C ILE A 414 29.36 7.73 47.79
N ASN A 415 29.94 6.95 46.88
CA ASN A 415 30.82 5.82 47.22
C ASN A 415 32.04 6.26 48.06
N ASN A 416 32.56 7.47 47.84
CA ASN A 416 33.64 8.03 48.66
C ASN A 416 33.16 8.48 50.05
N LEU A 417 31.95 9.04 50.17
CA LEU A 417 31.34 9.36 51.47
C LEU A 417 31.01 8.09 52.26
N GLU A 418 30.50 7.04 51.60
CA GLU A 418 30.26 5.73 52.23
C GLU A 418 31.55 5.03 52.70
N ARG A 419 32.68 5.28 52.03
CA ARG A 419 33.98 4.80 52.50
C ARG A 419 34.41 5.58 53.74
N SER A 420 34.37 6.91 53.69
CA SER A 420 34.73 7.75 54.84
C SER A 420 33.82 7.57 56.06
N LEU A 421 32.55 7.23 55.85
CA LEU A 421 31.65 6.82 56.92
C LEU A 421 32.05 5.46 57.52
N ARG A 422 32.42 4.46 56.69
CA ARG A 422 32.93 3.16 57.18
C ARG A 422 34.22 3.33 57.98
N GLU A 423 35.19 4.06 57.44
CA GLU A 423 36.45 4.43 58.11
C GLU A 423 36.15 5.04 59.49
N ARG A 424 35.23 6.02 59.57
CA ARG A 424 34.80 6.62 60.86
C ARG A 424 34.05 5.67 61.79
N TYR A 425 33.26 4.74 61.29
CA TYR A 425 32.62 3.71 62.13
C TYR A 425 33.65 2.72 62.68
N GLU A 426 34.69 2.38 61.92
CA GLU A 426 35.81 1.55 62.37
C GLU A 426 36.68 2.30 63.39
N GLU A 427 36.95 3.60 63.18
CA GLU A 427 37.57 4.49 64.18
C GLU A 427 36.76 4.52 65.49
N ILE A 428 35.46 4.83 65.43
CA ILE A 428 34.58 4.89 66.61
C ILE A 428 34.51 3.55 67.33
N ASN A 429 34.45 2.43 66.60
CA ASN A 429 34.46 1.10 67.21
C ASN A 429 35.82 0.77 67.86
N SER A 430 36.95 1.13 67.24
CA SER A 430 38.27 0.91 67.85
C SER A 430 38.49 1.75 69.11
N VAL A 431 38.08 3.03 69.08
CA VAL A 431 38.06 3.92 70.26
C VAL A 431 37.15 3.37 71.36
N ARG A 432 35.97 2.83 71.01
CA ARG A 432 35.08 2.18 71.97
C ARG A 432 35.70 0.94 72.61
N MET A 433 36.34 0.06 71.83
CA MET A 433 37.04 -1.09 72.38
C MET A 433 38.20 -0.67 73.29
N GLY A 434 38.91 0.41 72.94
CA GLY A 434 39.92 1.04 73.80
C GLY A 434 39.34 1.45 75.15
N TYR A 435 38.25 2.24 75.15
CA TYR A 435 37.55 2.62 76.37
C TYR A 435 36.99 1.43 77.16
N ASP A 436 36.50 0.37 76.51
CA ASP A 436 36.03 -0.84 77.19
C ASP A 436 37.19 -1.62 77.87
N GLU A 437 38.41 -1.60 77.33
CA GLU A 437 39.61 -2.13 77.99
C GLU A 437 40.19 -1.19 79.07
N GLU A 438 40.15 0.13 78.87
CA GLU A 438 40.46 1.11 79.92
C GLU A 438 39.49 0.97 81.11
N LEU A 439 38.21 0.71 80.85
CA LEU A 439 37.22 0.43 81.90
C LEU A 439 37.46 -0.93 82.58
N LYS A 440 37.90 -1.97 81.85
CA LYS A 440 38.28 -3.26 82.46
C LYS A 440 39.53 -3.13 83.33
N THR A 441 40.57 -2.46 82.85
CA THR A 441 41.79 -2.23 83.62
C THR A 441 41.54 -1.31 84.83
N ALA A 442 40.77 -0.23 84.69
CA ALA A 442 40.33 0.61 85.81
C ALA A 442 39.53 -0.19 86.84
N ARG A 443 38.61 -1.07 86.43
CA ARG A 443 37.88 -1.98 87.33
C ARG A 443 38.80 -2.98 88.02
N TYR A 444 39.79 -3.53 87.32
CA TYR A 444 40.80 -4.41 87.91
C TYR A 444 41.66 -3.67 88.96
N HIS A 445 42.10 -2.44 88.66
CA HIS A 445 42.83 -1.61 89.61
C HIS A 445 41.99 -1.20 90.82
N ALA A 446 40.71 -0.86 90.62
CA ALA A 446 39.77 -0.57 91.71
C ALA A 446 39.50 -1.80 92.60
N ALA A 447 39.30 -2.98 92.01
CA ALA A 447 39.14 -4.23 92.75
C ALA A 447 40.41 -4.59 93.54
N ARG A 448 41.59 -4.41 92.94
CA ARG A 448 42.89 -4.62 93.61
C ARG A 448 43.14 -3.60 94.72
N ALA A 449 42.72 -2.35 94.54
CA ALA A 449 42.77 -1.33 95.59
C ALA A 449 41.84 -1.68 96.75
N GLY A 450 40.62 -2.15 96.48
CA GLY A 450 39.69 -2.65 97.51
C GLY A 450 40.23 -3.87 98.27
N GLN A 451 40.90 -4.80 97.58
CA GLN A 451 41.60 -5.93 98.22
C GLN A 451 42.75 -5.45 99.12
N LEU A 452 43.54 -4.47 98.68
CA LEU A 452 44.63 -3.89 99.48
C LEU A 452 44.11 -3.10 100.68
N ALA A 453 43.01 -2.36 100.54
CA ALA A 453 42.35 -1.67 101.65
C ALA A 453 41.85 -2.67 102.71
N ALA A 454 41.09 -3.69 102.30
CA ALA A 454 40.62 -4.73 103.21
C ALA A 454 41.76 -5.52 103.89
N GLU A 455 42.91 -5.66 103.23
CA GLU A 455 44.11 -6.26 103.81
C GLU A 455 44.84 -5.32 104.79
N LEU A 456 44.80 -4.01 104.57
CA LEU A 456 45.26 -3.01 105.55
C LEU A 456 44.34 -2.96 106.77
N ASP A 457 43.01 -3.02 106.59
CA ASP A 457 42.04 -3.05 107.70
C ASP A 457 42.21 -4.30 108.58
N ARG A 458 42.46 -5.46 107.97
CA ARG A 458 42.84 -6.70 108.68
C ARG A 458 44.14 -6.53 109.46
N ARG A 459 45.16 -5.89 108.88
CA ARG A 459 46.45 -5.67 109.53
C ARG A 459 46.34 -4.67 110.69
N ALA A 460 45.56 -3.61 110.55
CA ALA A 460 45.23 -2.70 111.64
C ALA A 460 44.54 -3.46 112.79
N SER A 461 43.49 -4.22 112.47
CA SER A 461 42.78 -5.08 113.44
C SER A 461 43.71 -6.09 114.14
N ALA A 462 44.73 -6.60 113.44
CA ALA A 462 45.73 -7.49 114.02
C ALA A 462 46.74 -6.74 114.90
N PHE A 463 47.15 -5.52 114.54
CA PHE A 463 47.97 -4.66 115.39
C PHE A 463 47.24 -4.23 116.67
N ASP A 464 45.93 -3.97 116.60
CA ASP A 464 45.12 -3.69 117.79
C ASP A 464 45.09 -4.90 118.73
N GLN A 465 44.88 -6.12 118.19
CA GLN A 465 44.94 -7.37 118.98
C GLN A 465 46.33 -7.65 119.57
N ILE A 466 47.40 -7.33 118.85
CA ILE A 466 48.78 -7.43 119.37
C ILE A 466 49.01 -6.41 120.48
N SER A 467 48.50 -5.18 120.33
CA SER A 467 48.62 -4.12 121.34
C SER A 467 47.87 -4.48 122.63
N VAL A 468 46.65 -5.02 122.52
CA VAL A 468 45.90 -5.56 123.66
C VAL A 468 46.66 -6.71 124.35
N ARG A 469 47.28 -7.61 123.58
CA ARG A 469 48.13 -8.68 124.17
C ARG A 469 49.38 -8.13 124.85
N ALA A 470 50.00 -7.08 124.32
CA ALA A 470 51.15 -6.44 124.95
C ALA A 470 50.78 -5.88 126.33
N VAL A 471 49.69 -5.12 126.43
CA VAL A 471 49.17 -4.58 127.70
C VAL A 471 48.85 -5.69 128.70
N ILE A 472 48.23 -6.79 128.27
CA ILE A 472 47.97 -7.96 129.14
C ILE A 472 49.29 -8.56 129.66
N SER A 473 50.30 -8.72 128.80
CA SER A 473 51.61 -9.26 129.21
C SER A 473 52.39 -8.31 130.12
N GLU A 474 52.19 -7.00 130.00
CA GLU A 474 52.76 -5.98 130.90
C GLU A 474 52.11 -6.05 132.29
N GLU A 475 50.78 -6.20 132.35
CA GLU A 475 50.03 -6.41 133.60
C GLU A 475 50.42 -7.75 134.29
N GLU A 476 50.76 -8.79 133.51
CA GLU A 476 51.31 -10.05 134.03
C GLU A 476 52.74 -9.89 134.57
N LEU A 477 53.57 -9.07 133.93
CA LEU A 477 54.93 -8.75 134.39
C LEU A 477 54.93 -7.91 135.68
N GLU A 478 54.03 -6.94 135.84
CA GLU A 478 53.89 -6.19 137.10
C GLU A 478 53.50 -7.11 138.27
N LYS A 479 52.62 -8.08 138.04
CA LYS A 479 52.23 -9.12 139.02
C LYS A 479 53.40 -10.05 139.34
N ALA A 480 54.27 -10.34 138.38
CA ALA A 480 55.48 -11.13 138.59
C ALA A 480 56.53 -10.37 139.43
N ASP A 481 56.75 -9.08 139.16
CA ASP A 481 57.67 -8.23 139.93
C ASP A 481 57.19 -8.00 141.37
N HIS A 482 55.88 -7.82 141.59
CA HIS A 482 55.31 -7.79 142.95
C HIS A 482 55.59 -9.09 143.72
N ARG A 483 55.44 -10.27 143.08
CA ARG A 483 55.82 -11.56 143.68
C ARG A 483 57.33 -11.67 143.92
N ALA A 484 58.18 -11.16 143.03
CA ALA A 484 59.63 -11.15 143.22
C ALA A 484 60.05 -10.31 144.44
N LYS A 485 59.42 -9.14 144.63
CA LYS A 485 59.60 -8.28 145.82
C LYS A 485 59.11 -8.95 147.11
N GLU A 486 57.97 -9.65 147.07
CA GLU A 486 57.47 -10.41 148.23
C GLU A 486 58.40 -11.58 148.60
N LEU A 487 58.97 -12.26 147.60
CA LEU A 487 59.95 -13.34 147.80
C LEU A 487 61.30 -12.83 148.30
N SER A 488 61.76 -11.66 147.87
CA SER A 488 63.03 -11.08 148.36
C SER A 488 62.93 -10.65 149.84
N ALA A 489 61.78 -10.15 150.28
CA ALA A 489 61.51 -9.87 151.69
C ALA A 489 61.54 -11.15 152.55
N LYS A 490 60.95 -12.25 152.05
CA LYS A 490 61.02 -13.58 152.69
C LYS A 490 62.45 -14.12 152.73
N LEU A 491 63.23 -13.93 151.66
CA LEU A 491 64.65 -14.32 151.60
C LEU A 491 65.51 -13.54 152.60
N SER A 492 65.27 -12.24 152.79
CA SER A 492 65.97 -11.42 153.80
C SER A 492 65.77 -12.01 155.20
N LYS A 493 64.52 -12.31 155.55
CA LYS A 493 64.18 -12.91 156.85
C LYS A 493 64.75 -14.33 157.04
N SER A 494 64.95 -15.06 155.94
CA SER A 494 65.66 -16.35 155.97
C SER A 494 67.16 -16.21 156.18
N LYS A 495 67.80 -15.11 155.72
CA LYS A 495 69.23 -14.87 155.93
C LYS A 495 69.55 -14.55 157.39
N GLU A 496 68.66 -13.83 158.08
CA GLU A 496 68.79 -13.54 159.51
C GLU A 496 68.88 -14.83 160.35
N SER A 497 68.08 -15.86 160.04
CA SER A 497 68.19 -17.18 160.69
C SER A 497 69.40 -18.01 160.23
N ILE A 498 69.99 -17.74 159.07
CA ILE A 498 71.23 -18.44 158.64
C ILE A 498 72.42 -17.95 159.47
N VAL A 499 72.55 -16.64 159.71
CA VAL A 499 73.63 -16.08 160.55
C VAL A 499 73.61 -16.68 161.97
N GLN A 500 72.42 -16.89 162.55
CA GLN A 500 72.28 -17.56 163.86
C GLN A 500 72.77 -19.02 163.85
N LEU A 501 72.67 -19.71 162.71
CA LEU A 501 73.19 -21.09 162.55
C LEU A 501 74.69 -21.13 162.24
N GLU A 502 75.28 -20.03 161.74
CA GLU A 502 76.72 -19.93 161.50
C GLU A 502 77.50 -19.77 162.81
N ASP A 503 77.01 -18.95 163.76
CA ASP A 503 77.57 -18.81 165.12
C ASP A 503 77.63 -20.17 165.88
N ASP A 504 76.54 -20.96 165.84
CA ASP A 504 76.49 -22.29 166.47
C ASP A 504 77.44 -23.30 165.78
N ASN A 505 77.70 -23.14 164.48
CA ASN A 505 78.55 -24.04 163.70
C ASN A 505 80.05 -23.72 163.84
N GLU A 506 80.44 -22.47 164.09
CA GLU A 506 81.83 -22.14 164.45
C GLU A 506 82.23 -22.78 165.79
N ARG A 507 81.30 -22.82 166.75
CA ARG A 507 81.47 -23.49 168.04
C ARG A 507 81.75 -25.00 167.89
N LEU A 508 80.95 -25.70 167.08
CA LEU A 508 81.19 -27.12 166.71
C LEU A 508 82.49 -27.33 165.92
N SER A 509 82.90 -26.33 165.12
CA SER A 509 84.16 -26.34 164.36
C SER A 509 85.40 -26.12 165.24
N LYS A 510 85.25 -25.90 166.55
CA LYS A 510 86.33 -25.96 167.52
C LYS A 510 86.57 -27.39 168.00
N GLU A 511 85.52 -28.09 168.41
CA GLU A 511 85.57 -29.51 168.84
C GLU A 511 86.09 -30.44 167.73
N LYS A 512 85.68 -30.21 166.48
CA LYS A 512 86.17 -31.02 165.33
C LYS A 512 87.67 -30.91 165.06
N ARG A 513 88.33 -29.80 165.43
CA ARG A 513 89.79 -29.66 165.21
C ARG A 513 90.61 -30.56 166.13
N GLU A 514 90.10 -30.89 167.31
CA GLU A 514 90.73 -31.85 168.23
C GLU A 514 90.62 -33.29 167.72
N GLN A 515 89.67 -33.59 166.82
CA GLN A 515 89.52 -34.90 166.18
C GLN A 515 90.37 -35.08 164.91
N ILE A 516 90.68 -34.00 164.17
CA ILE A 516 91.42 -34.09 162.90
C ILE A 516 92.88 -34.51 163.12
N GLN A 517 93.47 -34.17 164.28
CA GLN A 517 94.82 -34.61 164.67
C GLN A 517 94.96 -36.15 164.75
N SER A 518 93.85 -36.89 164.78
CA SER A 518 93.81 -38.37 164.75
C SER A 518 93.69 -38.97 163.34
N ILE A 519 93.59 -38.15 162.28
CA ILE A 519 93.35 -38.60 160.91
C ILE A 519 94.64 -38.56 160.06
N GLU A 520 95.63 -37.76 160.45
CA GLU A 520 96.95 -37.67 159.80
C GLU A 520 97.70 -39.03 159.81
N ASP A 521 97.41 -39.92 160.77
CA ASP A 521 97.90 -41.31 160.82
C ASP A 521 97.47 -42.19 159.60
N SER A 522 96.54 -41.71 158.76
CA SER A 522 95.96 -42.51 157.66
C SER A 522 96.62 -42.37 156.29
N GLU A 523 97.59 -41.48 156.10
CA GLU A 523 98.28 -41.28 154.80
C GLU A 523 99.13 -42.50 154.35
N ALA A 524 99.35 -43.47 155.24
CA ALA A 524 100.22 -44.63 155.01
C ALA A 524 99.76 -45.61 153.90
N LEU A 525 98.57 -45.47 153.32
CA LEU A 525 98.08 -46.39 152.28
C LEU A 525 98.69 -46.16 150.89
N ILE A 526 99.31 -45.00 150.67
CA ILE A 526 100.51 -44.86 149.81
C ILE A 526 100.33 -45.22 148.33
N GLY A 527 101.39 -45.83 147.77
CA GLY A 527 101.56 -46.07 146.34
C GLY A 527 101.36 -47.53 145.94
N LYS A 528 100.19 -47.83 145.37
CA LYS A 528 99.94 -49.09 144.62
C LYS A 528 99.61 -48.86 143.13
N LEU A 529 100.43 -48.01 142.51
CA LEU A 529 100.99 -48.19 141.16
C LEU A 529 99.95 -48.11 140.02
N GLU A 530 99.72 -46.95 139.39
CA GLU A 530 100.62 -46.22 138.47
C GLU A 530 101.09 -46.99 137.20
N GLU A 531 100.84 -48.31 137.07
CA GLU A 531 101.52 -49.11 136.03
C GLU A 531 100.67 -49.44 134.78
N ASP A 532 99.34 -49.47 134.87
CA ASP A 532 98.45 -49.91 133.75
C ASP A 532 98.41 -48.97 132.52
N ALA A 533 98.94 -47.74 132.63
CA ALA A 533 98.72 -46.67 131.66
C ALA A 533 99.37 -46.87 130.27
N ARG A 534 100.38 -47.76 130.12
CA ARG A 534 101.29 -47.79 128.95
C ARG A 534 100.78 -48.54 127.70
N ARG A 535 99.54 -49.04 127.66
CA ARG A 535 99.19 -50.16 126.76
C ARG A 535 98.40 -49.85 125.48
N LYS A 536 98.05 -48.59 125.17
CA LYS A 536 97.08 -48.25 124.09
C LYS A 536 97.56 -47.29 122.99
N GLU A 537 98.81 -46.82 123.04
CA GLU A 537 99.39 -45.83 122.11
C GLU A 537 99.56 -46.31 120.64
N LYS A 538 99.19 -47.57 120.34
CA LYS A 538 99.67 -48.34 119.18
C LYS A 538 98.75 -48.37 117.95
N GLN A 539 97.77 -47.47 117.84
CA GLN A 539 96.67 -47.58 116.87
C GLN A 539 96.59 -46.43 115.84
N ASN A 540 97.61 -45.55 115.80
CA ASN A 540 97.53 -44.24 115.13
C ASN A 540 98.13 -44.21 113.69
N GLU A 541 98.31 -45.37 113.07
CA GLU A 541 99.17 -45.55 111.87
C GLU A 541 98.37 -45.82 110.57
N GLY A 542 97.05 -45.58 110.59
CA GLY A 542 96.08 -45.99 109.55
C GLY A 542 96.06 -45.20 108.23
N LEU A 543 96.85 -44.13 108.12
CA LEU A 543 97.09 -43.30 106.92
C LEU A 543 95.87 -42.45 106.42
N LYS A 544 96.00 -41.26 105.80
CA LYS A 544 97.15 -40.50 105.23
C LYS A 544 97.57 -40.85 103.78
N ILE A 545 96.70 -41.48 102.97
CA ILE A 545 96.98 -41.79 101.55
C ILE A 545 96.07 -41.02 100.57
N ASP A 546 94.77 -40.89 100.85
CA ASP A 546 93.77 -40.51 99.82
C ASP A 546 93.71 -39.00 99.44
N LEU A 547 94.63 -38.16 99.93
CA LEU A 547 94.49 -36.69 99.88
C LEU A 547 95.24 -35.97 98.73
N ASP A 548 96.16 -36.65 98.03
CA ASP A 548 97.12 -35.98 97.11
C ASP A 548 96.77 -36.05 95.60
N GLN A 549 95.82 -36.88 95.17
CA GLN A 549 95.57 -37.08 93.73
C GLN A 549 94.74 -35.96 93.06
N SER A 550 93.66 -35.49 93.69
CA SER A 550 92.62 -34.67 93.04
C SER A 550 92.99 -33.19 92.79
N ARG A 551 94.28 -32.81 92.88
CA ARG A 551 94.74 -31.40 92.84
C ARG A 551 95.40 -30.94 91.54
N LYS A 552 95.48 -31.78 90.49
CA LYS A 552 96.25 -31.48 89.26
C LYS A 552 95.41 -31.16 88.01
N GLU A 553 94.09 -31.27 88.07
CA GLU A 553 93.22 -31.26 86.88
C GLU A 553 92.75 -29.86 86.40
N ILE A 554 93.04 -28.78 87.13
CA ILE A 554 92.26 -27.52 87.03
C ILE A 554 92.72 -26.53 85.93
N ASP A 555 94.02 -26.37 85.66
CA ASP A 555 94.51 -25.11 85.07
C ASP A 555 94.75 -25.07 83.54
N SER A 556 94.82 -26.20 82.84
CA SER A 556 95.70 -26.31 81.66
C SER A 556 95.17 -25.93 80.27
N GLN A 557 93.87 -25.69 80.04
CA GLN A 557 93.35 -25.31 78.69
C GLN A 557 92.36 -24.13 78.64
N ARG A 558 92.42 -23.21 79.62
CA ARG A 558 91.63 -21.96 79.66
C ARG A 558 92.07 -20.88 78.65
N GLN A 559 92.68 -21.24 77.51
CA GLN A 559 93.55 -20.29 76.76
C GLN A 559 93.64 -20.51 75.23
N ARG A 560 92.60 -21.03 74.55
CA ARG A 560 92.67 -21.37 73.11
C ARG A 560 91.52 -20.86 72.21
N SER A 561 90.74 -19.87 72.64
CA SER A 561 89.69 -19.25 71.80
C SER A 561 89.54 -17.73 71.98
N GLU A 562 90.58 -17.06 72.50
CA GLU A 562 90.64 -15.59 72.58
C GLU A 562 91.20 -14.92 71.31
N GLU A 563 90.58 -15.18 70.15
CA GLU A 563 90.78 -14.43 68.91
C GLU A 563 89.40 -13.87 68.47
N LYS A 564 88.88 -12.80 69.07
CA LYS A 564 89.27 -11.36 69.07
C LYS A 564 89.15 -10.65 67.72
N PHE A 565 88.04 -9.91 67.57
CA PHE A 565 87.85 -8.78 66.62
C PHE A 565 87.92 -9.17 65.12
N SER A 566 87.43 -8.41 64.14
CA SER A 566 86.44 -7.33 63.99
C SER A 566 86.00 -7.36 62.50
N GLY A 567 84.86 -6.84 62.04
CA GLY A 567 84.49 -5.42 62.07
C GLY A 567 85.43 -4.58 61.18
N LEU A 568 84.87 -3.91 60.16
CA LEU A 568 85.50 -3.08 59.10
C LEU A 568 85.89 -3.79 57.77
N ALA A 569 84.90 -4.21 56.97
CA ALA A 569 85.06 -4.51 55.54
C ALA A 569 83.73 -4.64 54.74
N GLU A 570 82.85 -3.63 54.77
CA GLU A 570 81.72 -3.54 53.78
C GLU A 570 81.61 -2.15 53.11
N GLU A 571 82.74 -1.46 53.04
CA GLU A 571 82.97 -0.23 52.28
C GLU A 571 83.25 -0.58 50.80
N ASN A 572 83.01 0.36 49.87
CA ASN A 572 83.16 0.22 48.40
C ASN A 572 82.09 -0.59 47.61
N GLY A 573 81.10 -1.23 48.25
CA GLY A 573 80.18 -2.14 47.52
C GLY A 573 78.92 -1.52 46.88
N LYS A 574 78.35 -0.43 47.44
CA LYS A 574 76.92 -0.08 47.24
C LYS A 574 76.66 1.32 46.66
N GLU A 575 77.71 2.05 46.33
CA GLU A 575 77.63 3.43 45.80
C GLU A 575 77.95 3.50 44.29
N VAL A 576 78.83 2.61 43.81
CA VAL A 576 79.16 2.44 42.38
C VAL A 576 77.93 2.03 41.56
N THR A 577 77.16 1.05 42.06
CA THR A 577 75.98 0.48 41.37
C THR A 577 74.80 1.43 41.23
N ARG A 578 74.83 2.60 41.88
CA ARG A 578 73.88 3.70 41.63
C ARG A 578 74.30 4.56 40.43
N LEU A 579 75.59 4.87 40.31
CA LEU A 579 76.10 5.77 39.26
C LEU A 579 76.22 5.09 37.89
N GLU A 580 76.50 3.79 37.85
CA GLU A 580 76.51 3.01 36.60
C GLU A 580 75.14 2.98 35.89
N LYS A 581 74.04 3.05 36.66
CA LYS A 581 72.68 3.02 36.11
C LYS A 581 72.33 4.29 35.34
N ASP A 582 72.63 5.45 35.92
CA ASP A 582 72.26 6.76 35.35
C ASP A 582 73.07 7.08 34.08
N ILE A 583 74.30 6.54 33.96
CA ILE A 583 75.12 6.62 32.74
C ILE A 583 74.50 5.82 31.58
N SER A 584 73.88 4.68 31.88
CA SER A 584 73.21 3.84 30.88
C SER A 584 71.98 4.52 30.28
N ASP A 585 71.14 5.15 31.12
CA ASP A 585 69.95 5.89 30.67
C ASP A 585 70.29 7.16 29.86
N LEU A 586 71.40 7.84 30.17
CA LEU A 586 71.89 8.95 29.34
C LEU A 586 72.41 8.48 27.97
N THR A 587 73.08 7.32 27.92
CA THR A 587 73.56 6.71 26.67
C THR A 587 72.39 6.34 25.74
N LEU A 588 71.27 5.85 26.31
CA LEU A 588 70.02 5.60 25.57
C LEU A 588 69.40 6.89 25.01
N ARG A 589 69.62 8.04 25.67
CA ARG A 589 69.04 9.33 25.33
C ARG A 589 69.76 10.03 24.19
N VAL A 590 71.09 9.92 24.12
CA VAL A 590 71.88 10.37 22.94
C VAL A 590 71.45 9.61 21.69
N ARG A 591 71.29 8.27 21.81
CA ARG A 591 70.88 7.40 20.70
C ARG A 591 69.50 7.77 20.10
N LYS A 592 68.61 8.34 20.91
CA LYS A 592 67.30 8.86 20.46
C LYS A 592 67.36 10.23 19.77
N LEU A 593 68.46 10.98 19.91
CA LEU A 593 68.66 12.25 19.21
C LEU A 593 69.40 12.08 17.88
N THR A 594 70.27 11.06 17.74
CA THR A 594 70.89 10.70 16.46
C THR A 594 69.85 10.34 15.39
N VAL A 595 68.87 9.50 15.75
CA VAL A 595 67.73 9.11 14.89
C VAL A 595 66.83 10.31 14.52
N GLY A 596 66.90 11.42 15.28
CA GLY A 596 66.21 12.67 14.97
C GLY A 596 66.89 13.51 13.88
N LEU A 597 68.15 13.23 13.53
CA LEU A 597 68.88 13.94 12.47
C LEU A 597 68.72 13.24 11.12
N GLU A 598 68.78 11.91 11.09
CA GLU A 598 68.51 11.07 9.91
C GLU A 598 67.06 11.30 9.38
N ALA A 599 66.12 11.64 10.27
CA ALA A 599 64.75 12.01 9.91
C ALA A 599 64.62 13.38 9.20
N ALA A 600 65.64 14.24 9.26
CA ALA A 600 65.62 15.54 8.58
C ALA A 600 66.14 15.46 7.14
N GLU A 601 67.09 14.56 6.85
CA GLU A 601 67.66 14.39 5.51
C GLU A 601 66.64 13.79 4.53
N GLY A 602 65.76 12.90 5.01
CA GLY A 602 64.62 12.38 4.22
C GLY A 602 63.57 13.43 3.81
N HIS A 603 63.60 14.65 4.38
CA HIS A 603 62.79 15.78 3.88
C HIS A 603 63.40 16.47 2.65
N CYS A 604 64.69 16.33 2.38
CA CYS A 604 65.32 16.87 1.17
C CYS A 604 65.01 15.99 -0.07
N GLU A 605 65.13 14.67 0.04
CA GLU A 605 64.73 13.76 -1.06
C GLU A 605 63.23 13.86 -1.38
N SER A 606 62.38 14.11 -0.37
CA SER A 606 60.95 14.35 -0.56
C SER A 606 60.68 15.61 -1.41
N LEU A 607 61.49 16.67 -1.25
CA LEU A 607 61.37 17.91 -2.01
C LEU A 607 61.89 17.80 -3.45
N GLU A 608 62.91 16.96 -3.71
CA GLU A 608 63.33 16.68 -5.09
C GLU A 608 62.34 15.77 -5.84
N ASN A 609 61.79 14.74 -5.18
CA ASN A 609 60.76 13.88 -5.78
C ASN A 609 59.47 14.65 -6.08
N THR A 610 58.98 15.48 -5.15
CA THR A 610 57.81 16.34 -5.43
C THR A 610 58.10 17.42 -6.47
N SER A 611 59.35 17.88 -6.62
CA SER A 611 59.76 18.75 -7.74
C SER A 611 59.66 18.02 -9.10
N ALA A 612 60.01 16.74 -9.15
CA ALA A 612 59.83 15.90 -10.33
C ALA A 612 58.35 15.65 -10.65
N GLU A 613 57.54 15.26 -9.66
CA GLU A 613 56.09 15.08 -9.82
C GLU A 613 55.39 16.37 -10.26
N LEU A 614 55.78 17.54 -9.72
CA LEU A 614 55.25 18.83 -10.17
C LEU A 614 55.59 19.15 -11.63
N LYS A 615 56.69 18.60 -12.16
CA LYS A 615 57.13 18.76 -13.55
C LYS A 615 56.38 17.82 -14.52
N GLU A 616 56.01 16.63 -14.06
CA GLU A 616 55.25 15.65 -14.84
C GLU A 616 53.73 15.89 -14.76
N THR A 617 53.24 16.40 -13.63
CA THR A 617 51.87 16.95 -13.52
C THR A 617 51.70 18.23 -14.34
N LEU A 618 52.74 19.04 -14.55
CA LEU A 618 52.68 20.15 -15.52
C LEU A 618 52.45 19.62 -16.95
N LYS A 619 53.28 18.65 -17.41
CA LYS A 619 53.13 18.03 -18.74
C LYS A 619 51.77 17.37 -18.94
N THR A 620 51.25 16.65 -17.95
CA THR A 620 49.91 16.06 -18.04
C THR A 620 48.79 17.09 -17.93
N ASN A 621 49.02 18.26 -17.33
CA ASN A 621 48.09 19.39 -17.39
C ASN A 621 48.13 20.09 -18.76
N ASP A 622 49.28 20.25 -19.40
CA ASP A 622 49.36 20.72 -20.80
C ASP A 622 48.62 19.75 -21.76
N GLY A 623 48.77 18.44 -21.54
CA GLY A 623 48.00 17.40 -22.24
C GLY A 623 46.49 17.50 -21.98
N LYS A 624 46.06 17.76 -20.74
CA LYS A 624 44.65 18.03 -20.41
C LYS A 624 44.15 19.32 -21.06
N ILE A 625 44.97 20.37 -21.17
CA ILE A 625 44.60 21.62 -21.85
C ILE A 625 44.37 21.36 -23.34
N LEU A 626 45.21 20.55 -23.99
CA LEU A 626 44.96 20.11 -25.37
C LEU A 626 43.65 19.31 -25.51
N ILE A 627 43.38 18.36 -24.61
CA ILE A 627 42.12 17.59 -24.61
C ILE A 627 40.91 18.48 -24.33
N LEU A 628 41.01 19.42 -23.39
CA LEU A 628 39.96 20.41 -23.11
C LEU A 628 39.74 21.39 -24.26
N THR A 629 40.78 21.67 -25.05
CA THR A 629 40.67 22.49 -26.27
C THR A 629 39.97 21.72 -27.40
N SER A 630 40.26 20.42 -27.57
CA SER A 630 39.47 19.55 -28.46
C SER A 630 38.01 19.52 -28.01
N ASN A 631 37.76 19.16 -26.75
CA ASN A 631 36.41 19.08 -26.18
C ASN A 631 35.64 20.41 -26.29
N LEU A 632 36.32 21.57 -26.27
CA LEU A 632 35.69 22.88 -26.49
C LEU A 632 35.28 23.08 -27.95
N GLU A 633 36.10 22.65 -28.91
CA GLU A 633 35.75 22.71 -30.34
C GLU A 633 34.66 21.68 -30.69
N ASP A 634 34.73 20.47 -30.11
CA ASP A 634 33.69 19.45 -30.20
C ASP A 634 32.36 19.98 -29.63
N LYS A 635 32.36 20.55 -28.41
CA LYS A 635 31.17 21.18 -27.80
C LYS A 635 30.66 22.39 -28.58
N LYS A 636 31.52 23.09 -29.32
CA LYS A 636 31.14 24.18 -30.22
C LYS A 636 30.45 23.66 -31.48
N THR A 637 30.86 22.50 -32.04
CA THR A 637 30.07 21.83 -33.10
C THR A 637 28.74 21.29 -32.57
N GLU A 638 28.71 20.79 -31.33
CA GLU A 638 27.47 20.37 -30.65
C GLU A 638 26.50 21.55 -30.44
N ILE A 639 27.01 22.73 -30.07
CA ILE A 639 26.23 23.97 -30.01
C ILE A 639 25.69 24.38 -31.38
N GLU A 640 26.46 24.22 -32.46
CA GLU A 640 25.99 24.54 -33.81
C GLU A 640 24.91 23.56 -34.30
N ASN A 641 25.04 22.28 -33.97
CA ASN A 641 24.00 21.28 -34.19
C ASN A 641 22.73 21.57 -33.36
N LEU A 642 22.89 21.99 -32.09
CA LEU A 642 21.77 22.39 -31.23
C LEU A 642 21.05 23.65 -31.74
N LYS A 643 21.75 24.61 -32.38
CA LYS A 643 21.12 25.73 -33.09
C LYS A 643 20.25 25.25 -34.26
N SER A 644 20.74 24.30 -35.06
CA SER A 644 19.96 23.76 -36.17
C SER A 644 18.72 22.97 -35.69
N SER A 645 18.86 22.25 -34.57
CA SER A 645 17.72 21.61 -33.90
C SER A 645 16.74 22.63 -33.31
N LEU A 646 17.22 23.76 -32.79
CA LEU A 646 16.36 24.86 -32.31
C LEU A 646 15.54 25.47 -33.45
N ALA A 647 16.15 25.74 -34.61
CA ALA A 647 15.44 26.25 -35.77
C ALA A 647 14.35 25.27 -36.27
N ASN A 648 14.58 23.96 -36.17
CA ASN A 648 13.54 22.96 -36.47
C ASN A 648 12.41 23.00 -35.42
N LEU A 649 12.76 23.06 -34.12
CA LEU A 649 11.79 23.16 -33.02
C LEU A 649 10.96 24.45 -33.08
N GLU A 650 11.51 25.57 -33.54
CA GLU A 650 10.77 26.83 -33.76
C GLU A 650 9.72 26.68 -34.88
N ASN A 651 10.03 25.94 -35.95
CA ASN A 651 9.07 25.62 -37.01
C ASN A 651 7.97 24.65 -36.51
N GLU A 652 8.33 23.63 -35.74
CA GLU A 652 7.38 22.71 -35.09
C GLU A 652 6.49 23.44 -34.07
N LEU A 653 7.04 24.39 -33.30
CA LEU A 653 6.28 25.24 -32.38
C LEU A 653 5.24 26.07 -33.13
N CYS A 654 5.61 26.71 -34.24
CA CYS A 654 4.69 27.49 -35.08
C CYS A 654 3.54 26.62 -35.63
N ALA A 655 3.83 25.40 -36.06
CA ALA A 655 2.81 24.42 -36.46
C ALA A 655 1.92 23.98 -35.27
N SER A 656 2.51 23.79 -34.09
CA SER A 656 1.80 23.45 -32.86
C SER A 656 0.87 24.57 -32.38
N GLU A 657 1.30 25.83 -32.45
CA GLU A 657 0.46 27.00 -32.11
C GLU A 657 -0.74 27.14 -33.05
N ALA A 658 -0.58 26.86 -34.35
CA ALA A 658 -1.70 26.80 -35.29
C ALA A 658 -2.68 25.66 -34.95
N GLY A 659 -2.17 24.49 -34.54
CA GLY A 659 -2.98 23.38 -34.04
C GLY A 659 -3.74 23.72 -32.75
N LEU A 660 -3.05 24.30 -31.76
CA LEU A 660 -3.61 24.74 -30.48
C LEU A 660 -4.69 25.81 -30.65
N LYS A 661 -4.58 26.67 -31.67
CA LYS A 661 -5.66 27.62 -32.00
C LYS A 661 -6.92 26.87 -32.46
N LYS A 662 -6.78 25.86 -33.33
CA LYS A 662 -7.92 25.07 -33.84
C LYS A 662 -8.55 24.19 -32.76
N SER A 663 -7.76 23.60 -31.86
CA SER A 663 -8.32 22.84 -30.71
C SER A 663 -8.95 23.76 -29.67
N ARG A 664 -8.43 24.98 -29.45
CA ARG A 664 -9.09 26.00 -28.62
C ARG A 664 -10.45 26.42 -29.18
N GLU A 665 -10.55 26.65 -30.50
CA GLU A 665 -11.83 27.00 -31.15
C GLU A 665 -12.88 25.88 -30.97
N LYS A 666 -12.46 24.60 -30.98
CA LYS A 666 -13.32 23.45 -30.59
C LYS A 666 -13.63 23.40 -29.09
N ALA A 667 -12.66 23.62 -28.21
CA ALA A 667 -12.86 23.61 -26.77
C ALA A 667 -13.85 24.70 -26.32
N GLU A 668 -13.82 25.88 -26.97
CA GLU A 668 -14.81 26.92 -26.74
C GLU A 668 -16.21 26.55 -27.30
N SER A 669 -16.34 25.65 -28.28
CA SER A 669 -17.67 25.14 -28.68
C SER A 669 -18.21 24.09 -27.72
N THR A 670 -17.37 23.14 -27.26
CA THR A 670 -17.80 22.11 -26.30
C THR A 670 -18.05 22.70 -24.91
N GLN A 671 -17.29 23.71 -24.47
CA GLN A 671 -17.56 24.45 -23.23
C GLN A 671 -18.96 25.08 -23.25
N ARG A 672 -19.37 25.71 -24.36
CA ARG A 672 -20.71 26.32 -24.49
C ARG A 672 -21.83 25.27 -24.44
N GLU A 673 -21.61 24.08 -24.97
CA GLU A 673 -22.58 22.98 -24.84
C GLU A 673 -22.64 22.43 -23.40
N LEU A 674 -21.49 22.30 -22.74
CA LEU A 674 -21.39 21.87 -21.34
C LEU A 674 -22.01 22.90 -20.38
N GLU A 675 -21.89 24.19 -20.64
CA GLU A 675 -22.55 25.27 -19.88
C GLU A 675 -24.09 25.13 -19.98
N VAL A 676 -24.65 24.87 -21.16
CA VAL A 676 -26.09 24.62 -21.35
C VAL A 676 -26.55 23.34 -20.62
N ARG A 677 -25.76 22.25 -20.67
CA ARG A 677 -26.05 21.02 -19.91
C ARG A 677 -25.91 21.23 -18.39
N LEU A 678 -25.02 22.11 -17.95
CA LEU A 678 -24.81 22.46 -16.55
C LEU A 678 -25.99 23.28 -16.01
N GLU A 679 -26.50 24.27 -16.76
CA GLU A 679 -27.70 25.01 -16.37
C GLU A 679 -28.94 24.09 -16.22
N ALA A 680 -29.10 23.12 -17.14
CA ALA A 680 -30.17 22.12 -17.05
C ALA A 680 -30.05 21.24 -15.78
N THR A 681 -28.85 20.71 -15.50
CA THR A 681 -28.63 19.88 -14.29
C THR A 681 -28.66 20.70 -13.00
N ILE A 682 -28.31 21.99 -13.03
CA ILE A 682 -28.52 22.91 -11.90
C ILE A 682 -30.02 23.06 -11.63
N ALA A 683 -30.86 23.25 -12.66
CA ALA A 683 -32.31 23.35 -12.50
C ALA A 683 -32.94 22.08 -11.90
N GLU A 684 -32.53 20.89 -12.35
CA GLU A 684 -32.95 19.62 -11.74
C GLU A 684 -32.46 19.49 -10.28
N SER A 685 -31.19 19.84 -10.02
CA SER A 685 -30.61 19.78 -8.67
C SER A 685 -31.31 20.71 -7.69
N ALA A 686 -31.80 21.88 -8.13
CA ALA A 686 -32.52 22.85 -7.31
C ALA A 686 -33.85 22.30 -6.76
N ILE A 687 -34.53 21.46 -7.54
CA ILE A 687 -35.75 20.76 -7.10
C ILE A 687 -35.40 19.74 -6.00
N VAL A 688 -34.27 19.04 -6.15
CA VAL A 688 -33.79 18.03 -5.18
C VAL A 688 -33.19 18.66 -3.92
N THR A 689 -32.57 19.84 -3.99
CA THR A 689 -32.06 20.56 -2.81
C THR A 689 -33.20 21.20 -2.02
N GLY A 690 -34.23 21.76 -2.64
CA GLY A 690 -35.40 22.30 -1.94
C GLY A 690 -36.08 21.27 -1.02
N ALA A 691 -36.26 20.04 -1.51
CA ALA A 691 -36.80 18.94 -0.70
C ALA A 691 -35.87 18.51 0.45
N LYS A 692 -34.55 18.64 0.29
CA LYS A 692 -33.56 18.35 1.34
C LYS A 692 -33.50 19.47 2.38
N GLU A 693 -33.56 20.73 1.96
CA GLU A 693 -33.63 21.90 2.85
C GLU A 693 -34.83 21.81 3.78
N GLU A 694 -36.01 21.45 3.27
CA GLU A 694 -37.20 21.36 4.13
C GLU A 694 -37.05 20.29 5.21
N LYS A 695 -36.45 19.13 4.87
CA LYS A 695 -36.10 18.07 5.84
C LYS A 695 -35.09 18.58 6.88
N VAL A 696 -34.06 19.30 6.45
CA VAL A 696 -33.04 19.90 7.33
C VAL A 696 -33.66 20.96 8.26
N ARG A 697 -34.58 21.81 7.77
CA ARG A 697 -35.31 22.80 8.60
C ARG A 697 -36.15 22.13 9.68
N ARG A 698 -36.83 21.01 9.37
CA ARG A 698 -37.57 20.20 10.37
C ARG A 698 -36.62 19.62 11.43
N GLN A 699 -35.46 19.11 11.03
CA GLN A 699 -34.44 18.59 11.96
C GLN A 699 -33.84 19.70 12.85
N PHE A 700 -33.59 20.91 12.32
CA PHE A 700 -33.14 22.05 13.14
C PHE A 700 -34.17 22.46 14.19
N ALA A 701 -35.46 22.51 13.83
CA ALA A 701 -36.53 22.80 14.80
C ALA A 701 -36.61 21.75 15.92
N GLU A 702 -36.39 20.47 15.60
CA GLU A 702 -36.34 19.39 16.59
C GLU A 702 -35.10 19.49 17.50
N ILE A 703 -33.92 19.79 16.93
CA ILE A 703 -32.68 20.06 17.68
C ILE A 703 -32.86 21.26 18.63
N GLU A 704 -33.54 22.32 18.19
CA GLU A 704 -33.79 23.51 19.02
C GLU A 704 -34.80 23.22 20.15
N ALA A 705 -35.84 22.40 19.89
CA ALA A 705 -36.73 21.91 20.93
C ALA A 705 -36.00 21.02 21.96
N LEU A 706 -35.07 20.17 21.53
CA LEU A 706 -34.23 19.36 22.41
C LEU A 706 -33.23 20.20 23.22
N LYS A 707 -32.63 21.22 22.60
CA LYS A 707 -31.75 22.21 23.26
C LYS A 707 -32.48 22.95 24.38
N ASN A 708 -33.73 23.36 24.15
CA ASN A 708 -34.56 24.01 25.16
C ASN A 708 -34.96 23.05 26.31
N LYS A 709 -35.24 21.77 26.02
CA LYS A 709 -35.43 20.75 27.07
C LYS A 709 -34.17 20.55 27.93
N LEU A 710 -32.99 20.48 27.30
CA LEU A 710 -31.70 20.38 28.00
C LEU A 710 -31.38 21.62 28.85
N LEU A 711 -31.74 22.81 28.37
CA LEU A 711 -31.59 24.05 29.13
C LEU A 711 -32.46 24.06 30.40
N ASN A 712 -33.71 23.60 30.30
CA ASN A 712 -34.57 23.46 31.47
C ASN A 712 -33.99 22.45 32.47
N GLN A 713 -33.58 21.26 32.01
CA GLN A 713 -32.94 20.25 32.87
C GLN A 713 -31.65 20.77 33.53
N LYS A 714 -30.88 21.65 32.86
CA LYS A 714 -29.71 22.32 33.46
C LYS A 714 -30.14 23.28 34.58
N ASN A 715 -31.19 24.07 34.37
CA ASN A 715 -31.71 25.00 35.37
C ASN A 715 -32.28 24.25 36.60
N ASP A 716 -32.95 23.11 36.37
CA ASP A 716 -33.42 22.23 37.43
C ASP A 716 -32.25 21.68 38.26
N LEU A 717 -31.19 21.18 37.60
CA LEU A 717 -29.97 20.71 38.26
C LEU A 717 -29.25 21.83 39.04
N GLU A 718 -29.19 23.05 38.52
CA GLU A 718 -28.62 24.20 39.26
C GLU A 718 -29.45 24.57 40.49
N ASN A 719 -30.78 24.36 40.46
CA ASN A 719 -31.62 24.54 41.64
C ASN A 719 -31.43 23.40 42.65
N TYR A 720 -31.27 22.14 42.21
CA TYR A 720 -30.88 21.04 43.10
C TYR A 720 -29.50 21.27 43.73
N GLU A 721 -28.52 21.82 43.00
CA GLU A 721 -27.22 22.19 43.57
C GLU A 721 -27.30 23.33 44.60
N LYS A 722 -28.20 24.32 44.41
CA LYS A 722 -28.47 25.35 45.44
C LYS A 722 -29.09 24.76 46.70
N ILE A 723 -30.13 23.94 46.57
CA ILE A 723 -30.79 23.26 47.70
C ILE A 723 -29.78 22.38 48.45
N ARG A 724 -28.93 21.64 47.72
CA ARG A 724 -27.87 20.82 48.32
C ARG A 724 -26.81 21.66 49.05
N LYS A 725 -26.44 22.84 48.54
CA LYS A 725 -25.52 23.76 49.23
C LYS A 725 -26.13 24.29 50.52
N GLN A 726 -27.40 24.71 50.50
CA GLN A 726 -28.13 25.15 51.70
C GLN A 726 -28.20 24.04 52.76
N GLY A 727 -28.52 22.81 52.36
CA GLY A 727 -28.48 21.65 53.26
C GLY A 727 -27.09 21.33 53.82
N LEU A 728 -26.02 21.54 53.06
CA LEU A 728 -24.64 21.39 53.55
C LEU A 728 -24.25 22.53 54.52
N GLU A 729 -24.68 23.76 54.27
CA GLU A 729 -24.50 24.88 55.20
C GLU A 729 -25.28 24.68 56.51
N GLU A 730 -26.44 24.01 56.48
CA GLU A 730 -27.18 23.60 57.67
C GLU A 730 -26.47 22.45 58.41
N VAL A 731 -26.00 21.43 57.71
CA VAL A 731 -25.19 20.34 58.31
C VAL A 731 -23.93 20.87 58.98
N GLU A 732 -23.23 21.83 58.37
CA GLU A 732 -22.01 22.38 58.99
C GLU A 732 -22.33 23.30 60.19
N LYS A 733 -23.47 24.01 60.21
CA LYS A 733 -23.98 24.69 61.42
C LYS A 733 -24.29 23.69 62.54
N PHE A 734 -24.94 22.57 62.24
CA PHE A 734 -25.14 21.49 63.22
C PHE A 734 -23.80 20.92 63.70
N ARG A 735 -22.80 20.80 62.83
CA ARG A 735 -21.47 20.31 63.17
C ARG A 735 -20.70 21.25 64.10
N ILE A 736 -20.75 22.55 63.85
CA ILE A 736 -20.21 23.59 64.74
C ILE A 736 -20.92 23.51 66.10
N SER A 737 -22.25 23.42 66.14
CA SER A 737 -22.98 23.29 67.41
C SER A 737 -22.72 21.96 68.14
N LEU A 738 -22.39 20.88 67.43
CA LEU A 738 -21.88 19.66 68.05
C LEU A 738 -20.47 19.83 68.61
N ALA A 739 -19.59 20.60 67.96
CA ALA A 739 -18.26 20.91 68.47
C ALA A 739 -18.35 21.76 69.74
N GLU A 740 -19.14 22.85 69.74
CA GLU A 740 -19.42 23.67 70.92
C GLU A 740 -19.96 22.85 72.11
N ARG A 741 -20.86 21.89 71.85
CA ARG A 741 -21.34 20.94 72.88
C ARG A 741 -20.27 19.95 73.32
N GLY A 742 -19.39 19.52 72.41
CA GLY A 742 -18.25 18.67 72.72
C GLY A 742 -17.26 19.38 73.65
N ASP A 743 -16.91 20.62 73.33
CA ASP A 743 -16.02 21.46 74.13
C ASP A 743 -16.63 21.75 75.53
N ALA A 744 -17.94 22.05 75.61
CA ALA A 744 -18.64 22.17 76.89
C ALA A 744 -18.63 20.86 77.72
N ILE A 745 -18.74 19.70 77.06
CA ILE A 745 -18.59 18.39 77.73
C ILE A 745 -17.14 18.16 78.20
N HIS A 746 -16.14 18.61 77.43
CA HIS A 746 -14.73 18.57 77.82
C HIS A 746 -14.42 19.51 78.99
N GLU A 747 -15.01 20.70 79.03
CA GLU A 747 -14.90 21.65 80.13
C GLU A 747 -15.55 21.10 81.41
N LEU A 748 -16.80 20.61 81.35
CA LEU A 748 -17.45 19.91 82.45
C LEU A 748 -16.63 18.69 82.93
N ARG A 749 -16.00 17.95 82.02
CA ARG A 749 -15.11 16.83 82.39
C ARG A 749 -13.82 17.31 83.07
N SER A 750 -13.31 18.49 82.70
CA SER A 750 -12.18 19.15 83.37
C SER A 750 -12.57 19.60 84.79
N GLU A 751 -13.75 20.23 84.95
CA GLU A 751 -14.29 20.57 86.27
C GLU A 751 -14.49 19.34 87.16
N ILE A 752 -15.12 18.28 86.65
CA ILE A 752 -15.27 17.00 87.36
C ILE A 752 -13.90 16.43 87.74
N SER A 753 -12.90 16.51 86.87
CA SER A 753 -11.54 16.05 87.17
C SER A 753 -10.88 16.88 88.27
N ASN A 754 -11.07 18.20 88.28
CA ASN A 754 -10.59 19.09 89.34
C ASN A 754 -11.32 18.83 90.68
N ILE A 755 -12.62 18.58 90.65
CA ILE A 755 -13.42 18.19 91.83
C ILE A 755 -12.95 16.84 92.38
N LEU A 756 -12.65 15.86 91.52
CA LEU A 756 -12.06 14.59 91.92
C LEU A 756 -10.63 14.75 92.47
N LEU A 757 -9.84 15.67 91.92
CA LEU A 757 -8.50 15.98 92.44
C LEU A 757 -8.59 16.62 93.84
N GLN A 758 -9.45 17.63 94.02
CA GLN A 758 -9.74 18.21 95.34
C GLN A 758 -10.27 17.17 96.33
N ARG A 759 -11.11 16.22 95.87
CA ARG A 759 -11.59 15.12 96.68
C ARG A 759 -10.45 14.20 97.11
N SER A 760 -9.56 13.79 96.20
CA SER A 760 -8.38 12.99 96.55
C SER A 760 -7.45 13.70 97.54
N SER A 761 -7.28 15.02 97.42
CA SER A 761 -6.52 15.84 98.38
C SER A 761 -7.17 15.80 99.77
N ARG A 762 -8.49 15.97 99.85
CA ARG A 762 -9.26 15.85 101.10
C ARG A 762 -9.25 14.44 101.67
N ASP A 763 -9.30 13.40 100.84
CA ASP A 763 -9.22 12.01 101.26
C ASP A 763 -7.81 11.68 101.79
N TYR A 764 -6.75 12.31 101.26
CA TYR A 764 -5.39 12.31 101.85
C TYR A 764 -5.33 13.04 103.19
N GLU A 765 -5.93 14.23 103.32
CA GLU A 765 -6.02 14.95 104.61
C GLU A 765 -6.80 14.14 105.66
N ILE A 766 -7.95 13.56 105.28
CA ILE A 766 -8.77 12.69 106.14
C ILE A 766 -7.98 11.43 106.53
N SER A 767 -7.16 10.88 105.63
CA SER A 767 -6.28 9.74 105.95
C SER A 767 -5.17 10.14 106.93
N HIS A 768 -4.54 11.30 106.74
CA HIS A 768 -3.54 11.83 107.67
C HIS A 768 -4.14 12.15 109.04
N LEU A 769 -5.37 12.67 109.09
CA LEU A 769 -6.12 12.91 110.33
C LEU A 769 -6.52 11.61 111.02
N LYS A 770 -6.93 10.57 110.27
CA LYS A 770 -7.19 9.22 110.82
C LYS A 770 -5.92 8.56 111.37
N GLU A 771 -4.77 8.77 110.73
CA GLU A 771 -3.50 8.24 111.25
C GLU A 771 -3.08 8.95 112.54
N LYS A 772 -3.23 10.27 112.62
CA LYS A 772 -3.08 11.04 113.87
C LYS A 772 -4.08 10.63 114.94
N LEU A 773 -5.32 10.28 114.57
CA LEU A 773 -6.33 9.78 115.51
C LEU A 773 -5.90 8.42 116.08
N ARG A 774 -5.41 7.51 115.23
CA ARG A 774 -4.82 6.23 115.66
C ARG A 774 -3.61 6.42 116.56
N GLU A 775 -2.72 7.39 116.30
CA GLU A 775 -1.60 7.70 117.19
C GLU A 775 -2.05 8.21 118.57
N VAL A 776 -3.24 8.83 118.68
CA VAL A 776 -3.82 9.28 119.95
C VAL A 776 -4.55 8.14 120.66
N GLU A 777 -5.34 7.34 119.94
CA GLU A 777 -6.03 6.15 120.46
C GLU A 777 -5.03 5.09 120.95
N ALA A 778 -3.95 4.85 120.22
CA ALA A 778 -2.87 3.94 120.61
C ALA A 778 -2.08 4.40 121.84
N ARG A 779 -2.22 5.66 122.28
CA ARG A 779 -1.64 6.17 123.54
C ARG A 779 -2.59 6.07 124.74
N HIS A 780 -3.88 5.73 124.53
CA HIS A 780 -4.90 5.68 125.58
C HIS A 780 -5.79 4.43 125.48
N SER A 781 -5.20 3.25 125.69
CA SER A 781 -5.96 2.02 125.97
C SER A 781 -5.20 1.07 126.90
N ALA A 782 -5.41 1.28 128.21
CA ALA A 782 -5.31 0.24 129.23
C ALA A 782 -6.71 0.05 129.85
N PRO A 783 -7.11 -1.18 130.25
CA PRO A 783 -8.52 -1.54 130.29
C PRO A 783 -9.17 -1.42 131.68
N ASP A 784 -10.48 -1.19 131.70
CA ASP A 784 -11.33 -1.81 132.73
C ASP A 784 -12.75 -2.12 132.21
N LYS A 785 -13.52 -2.87 133.01
CA LYS A 785 -14.82 -3.46 132.69
C LYS A 785 -15.91 -2.83 133.56
N THR A 786 -17.16 -2.74 133.05
CA THR A 786 -18.38 -3.34 133.63
C THR A 786 -19.69 -2.68 133.16
N ALA A 787 -20.74 -3.51 133.00
CA ALA A 787 -22.18 -3.22 133.16
C ALA A 787 -22.86 -2.11 132.30
N GLY A 788 -24.21 -2.09 132.30
CA GLY A 788 -25.02 -0.96 131.79
C GLY A 788 -26.15 -1.33 130.81
N ARG A 789 -27.31 -1.81 131.30
CA ARG A 789 -28.47 -2.26 130.49
C ARG A 789 -29.66 -1.30 130.62
N GLN A 790 -30.00 -0.53 129.57
CA GLN A 790 -31.32 0.08 129.24
C GLN A 790 -31.18 0.86 127.90
N SER A 791 -32.11 0.97 126.94
CA SER A 791 -33.59 0.92 126.87
C SER A 791 -34.32 2.26 127.09
N VAL A 792 -34.50 3.06 126.03
CA VAL A 792 -35.63 4.00 125.71
C VAL A 792 -35.26 4.81 124.44
N LYS A 793 -36.12 5.51 123.68
CA LYS A 793 -37.45 5.29 123.03
C LYS A 793 -37.84 6.64 122.37
N THR A 794 -38.64 6.66 121.29
CA THR A 794 -39.13 7.89 120.55
C THR A 794 -38.03 8.71 119.86
N SER A 795 -38.21 9.46 118.76
CA SER A 795 -39.25 9.65 117.70
C SER A 795 -38.60 10.51 116.59
N SER A 796 -39.04 10.71 115.35
CA SER A 796 -40.18 10.31 114.48
C SER A 796 -39.79 10.69 113.02
N GLY A 797 -40.47 10.33 111.92
CA GLY A 797 -41.69 9.54 111.68
C GLY A 797 -42.04 9.56 110.17
N GLU A 798 -43.07 8.79 109.75
CA GLU A 798 -43.71 8.81 108.42
C GLU A 798 -42.82 8.37 107.20
N GLY A 799 -43.35 7.89 106.07
CA GLY A 799 -44.76 7.59 105.75
C GLY A 799 -45.02 7.23 104.28
N ILE A 800 -44.74 5.98 103.88
CA ILE A 800 -45.69 5.04 103.22
C ILE A 800 -46.45 5.46 101.92
N GLN A 801 -46.25 4.64 100.86
CA GLN A 801 -47.14 4.38 99.68
C GLN A 801 -47.39 5.48 98.62
N GLY A 802 -47.59 5.03 97.37
CA GLY A 802 -48.45 5.67 96.37
C GLY A 802 -49.78 4.88 96.25
N PRO A 803 -50.79 5.33 95.46
CA PRO A 803 -50.66 5.33 93.99
C PRO A 803 -51.56 6.38 93.24
N GLU A 804 -51.74 6.16 91.93
CA GLU A 804 -52.88 6.55 91.05
C GLU A 804 -53.29 8.02 90.75
N GLN A 805 -53.07 8.38 89.47
CA GLN A 805 -54.05 8.91 88.48
C GLN A 805 -54.65 10.35 88.53
N ARG A 806 -54.81 10.87 87.28
CA ARG A 806 -55.88 11.72 86.70
C ARG A 806 -55.79 13.27 86.68
N ILE A 807 -55.90 13.79 85.44
CA ILE A 807 -56.62 15.04 85.00
C ILE A 807 -55.86 16.36 85.32
N GLN A 808 -55.81 17.41 84.47
CA GLN A 808 -56.64 17.86 83.32
C GLN A 808 -55.81 18.49 82.17
N ALA A 809 -56.42 18.71 81.00
CA ALA A 809 -55.89 19.53 79.89
C ALA A 809 -56.64 20.90 79.80
N PRO A 810 -56.30 21.83 78.89
CA PRO A 810 -57.04 21.86 77.61
C PRO A 810 -56.34 22.46 76.37
N THR A 811 -56.77 22.00 75.17
CA THR A 811 -56.82 22.71 73.85
C THR A 811 -55.53 23.29 73.22
N SER A 812 -55.35 23.33 71.88
CA SER A 812 -56.29 23.18 70.76
C SER A 812 -55.74 22.43 69.53
N THR A 813 -56.70 22.00 68.70
CA THR A 813 -56.67 21.64 67.25
C THR A 813 -55.75 22.50 66.36
N GLU A 814 -55.31 22.07 65.15
CA GLU A 814 -56.07 21.38 64.07
C GLU A 814 -55.38 20.19 63.34
N ASP A 815 -56.17 19.57 62.45
CA ASP A 815 -55.91 18.49 61.46
C ASP A 815 -54.81 18.86 60.41
N ARG A 816 -54.19 17.99 59.57
CA ARG A 816 -54.60 16.67 59.05
C ARG A 816 -53.48 15.86 58.34
N LYS A 817 -53.62 14.51 58.38
CA LYS A 817 -53.19 13.48 57.39
C LYS A 817 -51.71 13.09 57.19
N LEU A 818 -51.53 11.80 56.88
CA LEU A 818 -50.29 11.02 56.74
C LEU A 818 -49.95 10.72 55.26
N GLY A 819 -48.69 10.35 55.00
CA GLY A 819 -48.23 9.73 53.75
C GLY A 819 -46.81 9.17 53.87
N ASN A 820 -46.67 7.85 54.02
CA ASN A 820 -45.38 7.17 54.23
C ASN A 820 -44.53 7.09 52.95
N VAL A 821 -43.21 7.25 53.08
CA VAL A 821 -42.19 6.23 52.69
C VAL A 821 -40.99 6.40 53.64
N SER A 822 -40.49 5.31 54.24
CA SER A 822 -39.25 5.32 55.02
C SER A 822 -38.05 4.89 54.16
N LEU A 823 -36.87 5.43 54.46
CA LEU A 823 -35.60 4.76 54.16
C LEU A 823 -35.35 3.69 55.22
N GLU A 824 -34.56 2.66 54.89
CA GLU A 824 -33.70 2.00 55.88
C GLU A 824 -32.46 1.39 55.20
N GLU A 825 -31.49 0.94 55.98
CA GLU A 825 -30.06 1.04 55.62
C GLU A 825 -29.24 -0.24 55.93
N ASN A 826 -28.34 -0.57 54.99
CA ASN A 826 -27.12 -1.40 55.07
C ASN A 826 -26.97 -2.55 56.09
N ASP A 827 -26.72 -3.76 55.55
CA ASP A 827 -25.67 -4.73 55.93
C ASP A 827 -25.67 -5.43 57.31
N PRO A 828 -24.90 -6.55 57.48
CA PRO A 828 -24.57 -7.65 56.57
C PRO A 828 -24.99 -9.02 57.16
N PRO A 829 -24.63 -10.18 56.55
CA PRO A 829 -23.72 -11.09 57.29
C PRO A 829 -22.79 -11.99 56.43
N THR A 830 -21.91 -12.73 57.12
CA THR A 830 -20.85 -13.61 56.62
C THR A 830 -21.27 -15.10 56.55
N GLU A 831 -20.63 -15.89 55.68
CA GLU A 831 -20.43 -17.37 55.73
C GLU A 831 -21.58 -18.34 56.14
N ALA A 832 -21.97 -19.29 55.24
CA ALA A 832 -21.64 -20.74 55.37
C ALA A 832 -22.54 -21.73 54.56
N LYS A 833 -21.86 -22.69 53.88
CA LYS A 833 -22.18 -24.14 53.71
C LYS A 833 -23.52 -24.67 53.11
N THR A 834 -23.35 -25.33 51.94
CA THR A 834 -23.84 -26.69 51.53
C THR A 834 -25.33 -27.00 51.25
N ASN A 835 -25.57 -27.56 50.04
CA ASN A 835 -26.52 -28.64 49.65
C ASN A 835 -28.04 -28.44 49.97
N ARG A 836 -29.03 -28.71 49.07
CA ARG A 836 -29.21 -29.91 48.25
C ARG A 836 -30.48 -29.84 47.34
N GLU A 837 -30.33 -30.24 46.07
CA GLU A 837 -31.26 -30.93 45.12
C GLU A 837 -32.81 -30.78 45.18
N ALA A 838 -33.38 -30.35 44.03
CA ALA A 838 -34.52 -30.95 43.28
C ALA A 838 -36.03 -30.76 43.66
N PHE A 839 -36.70 -29.84 42.93
CA PHE A 839 -38.01 -30.01 42.24
C PHE A 839 -38.14 -28.84 41.21
N VAL A 840 -38.35 -28.93 39.89
CA VAL A 840 -39.19 -29.79 38.99
C VAL A 840 -40.67 -29.34 39.05
N GLN A 841 -41.37 -28.93 37.98
CA GLN A 841 -41.08 -28.91 36.52
C GLN A 841 -41.82 -27.78 35.76
N GLU A 842 -41.31 -27.43 34.57
CA GLU A 842 -42.03 -26.78 33.44
C GLU A 842 -42.61 -25.35 33.73
N VAL A 843 -43.18 -24.56 32.80
CA VAL A 843 -43.59 -24.69 31.38
C VAL A 843 -43.17 -23.40 30.62
N SER A 844 -42.72 -23.35 29.36
CA SER A 844 -41.99 -24.28 28.47
C SER A 844 -41.60 -23.52 27.18
N GLU A 845 -40.39 -23.67 26.62
CA GLU A 845 -40.04 -23.03 25.33
C GLU A 845 -39.14 -23.96 24.47
N ALA A 846 -39.70 -24.56 23.43
CA ALA A 846 -39.05 -25.58 22.60
C ALA A 846 -39.16 -25.26 21.10
N ALA A 847 -38.22 -24.46 20.60
CA ALA A 847 -38.12 -24.12 19.17
C ALA A 847 -36.68 -23.90 18.68
N ASN A 848 -35.85 -23.14 19.40
CA ASN A 848 -34.58 -22.59 18.86
C ASN A 848 -33.31 -23.44 19.11
N ASN A 849 -33.41 -24.63 19.72
CA ASN A 849 -32.21 -25.37 20.18
C ASN A 849 -31.58 -26.33 19.16
N SER A 850 -32.09 -26.43 17.92
CA SER A 850 -31.55 -27.37 16.91
C SER A 850 -30.29 -26.83 16.21
N GLU A 851 -30.36 -25.64 15.61
CA GLU A 851 -29.29 -25.10 14.75
C GLU A 851 -27.99 -24.80 15.53
N VAL A 852 -28.14 -24.30 16.75
CA VAL A 852 -27.01 -23.98 17.65
C VAL A 852 -26.22 -25.22 18.07
N SER A 853 -26.78 -26.43 17.92
CA SER A 853 -26.06 -27.68 18.21
C SER A 853 -25.08 -28.07 17.10
N GLU A 854 -25.52 -28.00 15.83
CA GLU A 854 -24.72 -28.47 14.69
C GLU A 854 -23.49 -27.58 14.44
N GLU A 855 -23.65 -26.26 14.54
CA GLU A 855 -22.54 -25.31 14.35
C GLU A 855 -21.44 -25.48 15.42
N ARG A 856 -21.83 -25.81 16.66
CA ARG A 856 -20.88 -26.13 17.75
C ARG A 856 -20.09 -27.42 17.50
N GLU A 857 -20.73 -28.45 16.94
CA GLU A 857 -20.04 -29.68 16.55
C GLU A 857 -19.21 -29.52 15.25
N ALA A 858 -19.57 -28.58 14.37
CA ALA A 858 -18.81 -28.31 13.16
C ALA A 858 -17.43 -27.70 13.48
N ILE A 859 -17.37 -26.81 14.48
CA ILE A 859 -16.11 -26.20 14.93
C ILE A 859 -15.18 -27.26 15.53
N ASP A 860 -15.61 -28.05 16.53
CA ASP A 860 -14.74 -29.07 17.16
C ASP A 860 -14.21 -30.10 16.15
N ARG A 861 -14.99 -30.44 15.11
CA ARG A 861 -14.52 -31.32 14.01
C ARG A 861 -13.30 -30.77 13.26
N ASN A 862 -13.15 -29.45 13.15
CA ASN A 862 -12.07 -28.76 12.42
C ASN A 862 -11.17 -27.89 13.31
N SER A 863 -11.16 -28.09 14.63
CA SER A 863 -10.29 -27.40 15.59
C SER A 863 -9.38 -28.37 16.35
N VAL A 864 -8.12 -27.97 16.55
CA VAL A 864 -7.15 -28.57 17.47
C VAL A 864 -7.00 -27.65 18.68
N PHE A 865 -7.03 -28.18 19.90
CA PHE A 865 -6.94 -27.41 21.14
C PHE A 865 -5.60 -27.64 21.83
N PHE A 866 -5.13 -26.63 22.59
CA PHE A 866 -3.84 -26.60 23.26
C PHE A 866 -4.00 -26.26 24.74
N ASP A 867 -3.12 -26.82 25.57
CA ASP A 867 -3.02 -26.51 26.99
C ASP A 867 -2.56 -25.06 27.25
N GLU A 868 -2.58 -24.67 28.52
CA GLU A 868 -2.18 -23.33 28.97
C GLU A 868 -0.69 -23.06 28.65
N LEU A 869 -0.40 -21.92 28.01
CA LEU A 869 0.94 -21.46 27.59
C LEU A 869 1.75 -22.39 26.65
N SER A 870 1.30 -23.61 26.38
CA SER A 870 1.99 -24.59 25.51
C SER A 870 1.62 -24.42 24.02
N ALA A 871 2.52 -24.84 23.13
CA ALA A 871 2.30 -25.03 21.70
C ALA A 871 2.49 -26.50 21.25
N ASP A 872 2.64 -27.42 22.21
CA ASP A 872 2.82 -28.85 21.96
C ASP A 872 1.47 -29.51 21.63
N LEU A 873 1.50 -30.58 20.82
CA LEU A 873 0.29 -31.29 20.38
C LEU A 873 0.05 -32.54 21.23
N ASP A 874 -1.16 -32.66 21.79
CA ASP A 874 -1.59 -33.90 22.46
C ASP A 874 -1.85 -35.03 21.45
N GLU A 875 -1.84 -36.28 21.92
CA GLU A 875 -2.03 -37.46 21.06
C GLU A 875 -3.37 -37.44 20.30
N LYS A 876 -4.43 -36.86 20.88
CA LYS A 876 -5.73 -36.72 20.22
C LYS A 876 -5.68 -35.68 19.10
N SER A 877 -4.99 -34.56 19.31
CA SER A 877 -4.79 -33.53 18.30
C SER A 877 -3.88 -34.00 17.16
N LEU A 878 -2.83 -34.77 17.46
CA LEU A 878 -2.05 -35.48 16.45
C LEU A 878 -2.96 -36.41 15.63
N ALA A 879 -3.83 -37.19 16.26
CA ALA A 879 -4.79 -38.04 15.56
C ALA A 879 -5.82 -37.24 14.73
N LYS A 880 -6.28 -36.07 15.19
CA LYS A 880 -7.12 -35.15 14.39
C LYS A 880 -6.38 -34.66 13.14
N ILE A 881 -5.14 -34.15 13.30
CA ILE A 881 -4.31 -33.64 12.18
C ILE A 881 -4.00 -34.76 11.19
N ASP A 882 -3.63 -35.94 11.68
CA ASP A 882 -3.27 -37.09 10.85
C ASP A 882 -4.48 -37.58 10.02
N LYS A 883 -5.69 -37.53 10.60
CA LYS A 883 -6.95 -37.80 9.89
C LYS A 883 -7.24 -36.73 8.84
N PHE A 884 -7.07 -35.44 9.17
CA PHE A 884 -7.29 -34.32 8.26
C PHE A 884 -6.30 -34.36 7.07
N ALA A 885 -5.01 -34.60 7.31
CA ALA A 885 -3.98 -34.81 6.30
C ALA A 885 -4.24 -36.04 5.40
N LYS A 886 -4.95 -37.05 5.90
CA LYS A 886 -5.43 -38.17 5.08
C LYS A 886 -6.58 -37.75 4.16
N THR A 887 -7.50 -36.92 4.64
CA THR A 887 -8.59 -36.35 3.81
C THR A 887 -8.04 -35.49 2.67
N LEU A 888 -7.13 -34.55 2.97
CA LEU A 888 -6.53 -33.64 1.97
C LEU A 888 -5.80 -34.36 0.84
N ARG A 889 -5.13 -35.48 1.14
CA ARG A 889 -4.45 -36.33 0.14
C ARG A 889 -5.40 -37.30 -0.57
N GLY A 890 -6.63 -37.45 -0.09
CA GLY A 890 -7.69 -38.23 -0.73
C GLY A 890 -8.61 -37.40 -1.63
N SER A 891 -8.69 -36.09 -1.43
CA SER A 891 -9.42 -35.17 -2.32
C SER A 891 -8.62 -34.91 -3.60
N SER A 892 -9.23 -35.19 -4.76
CA SER A 892 -8.66 -34.91 -6.09
C SER A 892 -8.73 -33.43 -6.51
N GLN A 893 -9.33 -32.57 -5.70
CA GLN A 893 -9.44 -31.13 -5.93
C GLN A 893 -8.29 -30.38 -5.25
N LEU A 894 -7.81 -29.30 -5.88
CA LEU A 894 -6.79 -28.41 -5.34
C LEU A 894 -7.36 -27.52 -4.22
N VAL A 895 -7.48 -28.10 -3.03
CA VAL A 895 -7.91 -27.42 -1.82
C VAL A 895 -6.70 -26.83 -1.10
N THR A 896 -6.69 -25.51 -0.90
CA THR A 896 -5.74 -24.83 0.00
C THR A 896 -6.30 -24.84 1.41
N VAL A 897 -5.47 -25.11 2.41
CA VAL A 897 -5.85 -25.06 3.83
C VAL A 897 -5.28 -23.80 4.46
N ALA A 898 -6.15 -22.96 5.02
CA ALA A 898 -5.72 -21.96 5.97
C ALA A 898 -5.67 -22.59 7.38
N VAL A 899 -4.50 -22.55 8.01
CA VAL A 899 -4.24 -22.98 9.38
C VAL A 899 -4.18 -21.72 10.24
N ILE A 900 -5.20 -21.48 11.05
CA ILE A 900 -5.35 -20.22 11.80
C ILE A 900 -5.12 -20.46 13.29
N GLY A 901 -4.06 -19.86 13.83
CA GLY A 901 -3.70 -20.00 15.25
C GLY A 901 -4.33 -18.94 16.14
N PHE A 902 -4.78 -19.37 17.33
CA PHE A 902 -5.36 -18.55 18.38
C PHE A 902 -4.72 -18.82 19.76
N ALA A 903 -4.71 -17.79 20.59
CA ALA A 903 -4.26 -17.79 21.97
C ALA A 903 -5.36 -17.37 22.94
N GLY A 904 -5.19 -17.72 24.22
CA GLY A 904 -6.11 -17.35 25.30
C GLY A 904 -6.05 -15.85 25.61
N ALA A 905 -6.81 -15.43 26.62
CA ALA A 905 -6.71 -14.07 27.17
C ALA A 905 -5.47 -13.88 28.06
N GLU A 906 -4.76 -14.96 28.41
CA GLU A 906 -3.60 -14.92 29.30
C GLU A 906 -2.33 -14.42 28.57
N GLY A 907 -1.94 -13.16 28.77
CA GLY A 907 -0.63 -12.64 28.35
C GLY A 907 -0.67 -11.23 27.76
N THR A 908 0.50 -10.73 27.32
CA THR A 908 0.57 -9.53 26.48
C THR A 908 0.14 -9.85 25.04
N VAL A 909 -0.17 -8.82 24.25
CA VAL A 909 -0.52 -8.98 22.83
C VAL A 909 0.61 -9.70 22.08
N ASP A 910 1.84 -9.20 22.21
CA ASP A 910 3.05 -9.76 21.59
C ASP A 910 3.26 -11.24 21.98
N TYR A 911 3.00 -11.60 23.25
CA TYR A 911 3.10 -12.98 23.71
C TYR A 911 2.03 -13.85 23.03
N ASN A 912 0.79 -13.39 22.97
CA ASN A 912 -0.32 -14.13 22.36
C ASN A 912 -0.18 -14.25 20.83
N GLU A 913 0.39 -13.25 20.15
CA GLU A 913 0.81 -13.37 18.75
C GLU A 913 1.93 -14.41 18.60
N SER A 914 2.97 -14.37 19.43
CA SER A 914 4.06 -15.36 19.40
C SER A 914 3.60 -16.81 19.69
N LEU A 915 2.58 -16.98 20.53
CA LEU A 915 2.06 -18.28 20.94
C LEU A 915 1.10 -18.84 19.90
N SER A 916 0.19 -18.01 19.38
CA SER A 916 -0.70 -18.39 18.26
C SER A 916 0.08 -18.72 16.98
N ALA A 917 1.17 -18.00 16.70
CA ALA A 917 2.11 -18.33 15.63
C ALA A 917 2.75 -19.71 15.82
N ARG A 918 3.38 -19.97 16.98
CA ARG A 918 4.01 -21.27 17.28
C ARG A 918 3.04 -22.45 17.19
N ARG A 919 1.79 -22.26 17.62
CA ARG A 919 0.73 -23.28 17.51
C ARG A 919 0.36 -23.58 16.06
N ALA A 920 0.16 -22.55 15.23
CA ALA A 920 -0.16 -22.73 13.81
C ALA A 920 1.02 -23.34 13.03
N ASP A 921 2.25 -22.99 13.40
CA ASP A 921 3.49 -23.52 12.83
C ASP A 921 3.71 -25.00 13.19
N MET A 922 3.47 -25.40 14.43
CA MET A 922 3.49 -26.82 14.86
C MET A 922 2.46 -27.66 14.09
N VAL A 923 1.26 -27.11 13.85
CA VAL A 923 0.22 -27.77 13.05
C VAL A 923 0.59 -27.82 11.56
N ARG A 924 1.18 -26.76 10.99
CA ARG A 924 1.75 -26.76 9.64
C ARG A 924 2.80 -27.86 9.49
N GLU A 925 3.75 -27.93 10.42
CA GLU A 925 4.83 -28.91 10.39
C GLU A 925 4.29 -30.34 10.46
N ARG A 926 3.29 -30.60 11.31
CA ARG A 926 2.63 -31.91 11.32
C ARG A 926 1.89 -32.24 10.02
N LEU A 927 1.27 -31.27 9.35
CA LEU A 927 0.68 -31.47 8.02
C LEU A 927 1.76 -31.78 6.95
N LEU A 928 2.92 -31.11 7.01
CA LEU A 928 4.08 -31.37 6.14
C LEU A 928 4.67 -32.77 6.39
N GLU A 929 4.87 -33.19 7.64
CA GLU A 929 5.29 -34.56 8.01
C GLU A 929 4.35 -35.62 7.44
N ARG A 930 3.04 -35.33 7.42
CA ARG A 930 2.02 -36.21 6.84
C ARG A 930 1.89 -36.06 5.32
N GLY A 931 2.80 -35.34 4.65
CA GLY A 931 2.92 -35.28 3.20
C GLY A 931 1.86 -34.40 2.51
N VAL A 932 1.30 -33.41 3.22
CA VAL A 932 0.53 -32.34 2.58
C VAL A 932 1.51 -31.34 1.94
N PRO A 933 1.44 -31.05 0.64
CA PRO A 933 2.37 -30.12 -0.01
C PRO A 933 2.34 -28.72 0.61
N GLN A 934 3.52 -28.12 0.84
CA GLN A 934 3.65 -26.79 1.46
C GLN A 934 2.87 -25.69 0.72
N ALA A 935 2.79 -25.77 -0.62
CA ALA A 935 2.02 -24.84 -1.45
C ALA A 935 0.50 -24.85 -1.19
N LEU A 936 -0.02 -25.90 -0.52
CA LEU A 936 -1.42 -25.99 -0.12
C LEU A 936 -1.67 -25.54 1.34
N ILE A 937 -0.65 -25.10 2.09
CA ILE A 937 -0.79 -24.72 3.51
C ILE A 937 -0.50 -23.22 3.68
N SER A 938 -1.51 -22.45 4.05
CA SER A 938 -1.41 -21.04 4.42
C SER A 938 -1.53 -20.89 5.93
N VAL A 939 -0.47 -20.47 6.61
CA VAL A 939 -0.54 -20.13 8.04
C VAL A 939 -1.09 -18.72 8.22
N LYS A 940 -1.97 -18.52 9.21
CA LYS A 940 -2.41 -17.21 9.68
C LYS A 940 -2.30 -17.13 11.21
N ILE A 941 -1.76 -16.01 11.68
CA ILE A 941 -1.68 -15.65 13.09
C ILE A 941 -2.91 -14.78 13.40
N SER A 942 -3.62 -15.05 14.48
CA SER A 942 -4.77 -14.21 14.90
C SER A 942 -4.68 -13.71 16.35
N GLY A 943 -3.59 -14.00 17.06
CA GLY A 943 -3.38 -13.51 18.43
C GLY A 943 -4.43 -14.07 19.39
N HIS A 944 -4.99 -13.20 20.23
CA HIS A 944 -6.06 -13.56 21.18
C HIS A 944 -7.43 -13.68 20.48
N ASP A 945 -8.14 -14.81 20.67
CA ASP A 945 -9.52 -14.95 20.18
C ASP A 945 -10.53 -14.19 21.05
N ILE A 946 -10.91 -13.00 20.58
CA ILE A 946 -11.93 -12.14 21.20
C ILE A 946 -13.31 -12.83 21.31
N ARG A 947 -13.58 -13.91 20.55
CA ARG A 947 -14.87 -14.62 20.54
C ARG A 947 -14.99 -15.68 21.64
N SER A 948 -13.91 -16.05 22.32
CA SER A 948 -13.93 -17.11 23.34
C SER A 948 -13.10 -16.71 24.55
N ILE A 949 -13.68 -16.85 25.75
CA ILE A 949 -13.02 -16.51 27.01
C ILE A 949 -12.44 -17.77 27.69
N ASP A 950 -12.97 -18.94 27.34
CA ASP A 950 -12.59 -20.24 27.91
C ASP A 950 -11.32 -20.83 27.24
N TRP A 951 -10.91 -22.01 27.71
CA TRP A 951 -9.90 -22.88 27.07
C TRP A 951 -10.07 -23.05 25.54
N ARG A 952 -11.28 -22.90 25.01
CA ARG A 952 -11.58 -22.94 23.57
C ARG A 952 -10.96 -21.81 22.75
N ALA A 953 -10.49 -20.73 23.37
CA ALA A 953 -9.65 -19.72 22.73
C ALA A 953 -8.26 -20.26 22.36
N ARG A 954 -7.79 -21.30 23.07
CA ARG A 954 -6.46 -21.89 22.92
C ARG A 954 -6.48 -22.94 21.80
N ARG A 955 -6.69 -22.55 20.55
CA ARG A 955 -6.90 -23.48 19.42
C ARG A 955 -6.20 -23.11 18.12
N VAL A 956 -6.15 -24.06 17.20
CA VAL A 956 -5.85 -23.87 15.77
C VAL A 956 -7.01 -24.40 14.94
N ASP A 957 -7.53 -23.58 14.03
CA ASP A 957 -8.67 -23.92 13.17
C ASP A 957 -8.20 -24.23 11.73
N PHE A 958 -8.76 -25.28 11.12
CA PHE A 958 -8.54 -25.63 9.72
C PHE A 958 -9.69 -25.10 8.83
N LEU A 959 -9.40 -24.18 7.92
CA LEU A 959 -10.34 -23.76 6.89
C LEU A 959 -9.90 -24.28 5.52
N GLN A 960 -10.70 -25.17 4.94
CA GLN A 960 -10.54 -25.63 3.57
C GLN A 960 -11.08 -24.56 2.60
N ILE A 961 -10.22 -24.08 1.72
CA ILE A 961 -10.51 -23.10 0.67
C ILE A 961 -10.30 -23.82 -0.66
N ALA A 962 -11.39 -24.16 -1.35
CA ALA A 962 -11.31 -24.66 -2.71
C ALA A 962 -10.75 -23.56 -3.63
N GLN A 963 -9.66 -23.84 -4.35
CA GLN A 963 -9.24 -22.93 -5.41
C GLN A 963 -10.22 -23.08 -6.58
N PRO A 964 -10.79 -21.98 -7.11
CA PRO A 964 -11.53 -22.04 -8.36
C PRO A 964 -10.51 -22.30 -9.48
N VAL A 965 -10.43 -23.55 -9.93
CA VAL A 965 -9.69 -23.91 -11.14
C VAL A 965 -10.40 -23.22 -12.29
N ALA A 966 -9.73 -22.26 -12.92
CA ALA A 966 -10.23 -21.66 -14.16
C ALA A 966 -10.25 -22.76 -15.23
N GLU A 967 -11.44 -23.07 -15.77
CA GLU A 967 -11.58 -24.00 -16.88
C GLU A 967 -10.96 -23.38 -18.14
N THR A 968 -9.67 -23.66 -18.35
CA THR A 968 -8.99 -23.46 -19.62
C THR A 968 -9.58 -24.46 -20.62
N LEU A 969 -10.56 -24.00 -21.39
CA LEU A 969 -11.10 -24.70 -22.54
C LEU A 969 -9.96 -25.06 -23.51
N ASN A 970 -9.84 -26.36 -23.81
CA ASN A 970 -9.06 -26.90 -24.93
C ASN A 970 -9.94 -26.99 -26.18
#